data_AF-A0A7S0KNN3-F1
#
_entry.id   AF-A0A7S0KNN3-F1
#
_cell.length_a   1.000
_cell.length_b   1.000
_cell.length_c   1.000
_cell.angle_alpha   90.00
_cell.angle_beta   90.00
_cell.angle_gamma   90.00
#
_symmetry.space_group_name_H-M   'P 1'
#
loop_
_entity.id
_entity.type
_entity.pdbx_description
1 polymer ?
#
loop_
_entity_poly.entity_id
_entity_poly.type
_entity_poly.pdbx_seq_one_letter_code
_entity_poly.pdbx_strand_id
1 'polypeptide(L)'
;MCAMRTYTTSVATGSSATAPRRWRRREPGRCRGAAGEKVRAVTTRTDAEQREEERIMASLEDGDTLAGFTKREWSAIQSPARYLGNEIGAMCDEDKFTKAELRMAMAYPEVYEVGSSNLGHIVLYTALNRTPGVACDRSYLPGDDMAALLKSKNRALFAVESKRPLAHFDALGLSVAYELSAINILEMMHLSHIPLTARERDDKPDEVWDVNAGSWPIVFAGGPTATSNPEPFAEFLDFIALGDGEDVLPEIAESLKKSKRAKLTREETLYRLACDVEGVYAPQFYDAPPGWGGAVFPIREGVPERPRRRVATPDPMLQVGLVPYVETIHDRMTIEIRRGCTRGCRFCSPGMLTRPARDVNPELVVQAVEEGIRKTGYNEFSLLSLSCSDYLALPAVGLEIKNRLKDQNVTLSLPSQRIDRFDDSIADILGGSGKVGLTFAPEAGTQRLRDIINKGLTNEDLLRGVQNAYDRGWRNVKLYFMIGLPGELDSDVLGIAETLGWLIRTVSRPTGRKKDQLTITCTISNFTPKPHTPFQWHTVSTSEFERKSALLREALKKVKGVKANYTSVRISAMEDFLGRGDRSLAPVLKRAWELGAHKDTWWDGAESSFASFDRAVEESGMGWKYRQVVDGEWDVMEKLGDGNYRGQGGGGKGRIDRGAAADKRLDAPLPWDHIDTGISKVWLKTDLQKALEGQTVPDCAHSGICTECGVCGGDFGENVVAVPPPVPAFEGHHAPDGRKCQRLRFTFTKKGKEIYIGHLDMLRSLERAARRAALPVSTSLSPFSSRLRISTAMPLPLGASSQAELLEIILVDRRDPSAVARDLASALPQGMQIQDVEEIPIKYLNGTVTESMSELLTSATFIVHVAVPGAVKAPDVKLAANAAAPVYDVDGGPGGLDKAGGKPKSDNEDEDDEDAFEDPEETARAWAELSARAAETTTEDWTRWVAACLALDAFPIKKTSKRGNSRTVDLKKQLIDLQVLDDDAVREMLGGEYDVPIPRELQPGTACLKFTGEYTCEGGLSVDGMLQMLSSVAGVTIEPLHSHRTSIHLRKMTPPPPDKLWLTNITRAEAFMAMERQWDESARRRGSNRGFMGASGDVDGRNAIDNHKDIAPR
;
A
#
# COMPACT_ATOMS: atom_id res chain seq x y z
N MET A 1 -48.47 29.79 7.02
CA MET A 1 -49.55 28.79 6.91
C MET A 1 -48.93 27.46 7.34
N CYS A 2 -49.31 26.90 8.50
CA CYS A 2 -50.53 26.09 8.75
C CYS A 2 -50.42 24.70 8.11
N ALA A 3 -50.58 23.57 8.82
CA ALA A 3 -50.86 23.36 10.25
C ALA A 3 -50.28 21.99 10.73
N MET A 4 -49.95 21.79 12.03
CA MET A 4 -50.67 20.98 13.05
C MET A 4 -50.86 19.47 12.71
N ARG A 5 -50.80 18.48 13.63
CA ARG A 5 -50.67 18.35 15.12
C ARG A 5 -50.18 16.88 15.40
N THR A 6 -49.90 16.33 16.60
CA THR A 6 -50.29 16.53 18.04
C THR A 6 -49.11 15.99 18.92
N TYR A 7 -48.67 16.63 20.04
CA TYR A 7 -49.08 16.43 21.47
C TYR A 7 -48.98 14.99 22.02
N THR A 8 -48.47 14.68 23.23
CA THR A 8 -48.66 15.29 24.59
C THR A 8 -47.42 15.13 25.54
N THR A 9 -46.88 16.19 26.19
CA THR A 9 -46.94 16.59 27.65
C THR A 9 -46.52 15.54 28.71
N SER A 10 -45.84 15.84 29.84
CA SER A 10 -45.71 17.05 30.73
C SER A 10 -44.23 17.37 31.10
N VAL A 11 -43.76 18.59 31.45
CA VAL A 11 -44.16 19.62 32.46
C VAL A 11 -43.97 19.11 33.90
N ALA A 12 -43.30 19.77 34.87
CA ALA A 12 -42.86 21.18 35.11
C ALA A 12 -41.57 21.21 36.00
N THR A 13 -40.83 22.28 36.36
CA THR A 13 -40.71 23.74 36.06
C THR A 13 -39.41 24.30 36.71
N GLY A 14 -38.86 25.44 36.26
CA GLY A 14 -37.77 26.16 36.96
C GLY A 14 -37.35 27.50 36.32
N SER A 15 -37.54 28.62 37.02
CA SER A 15 -37.26 30.03 36.63
C SER A 15 -35.76 30.40 36.63
N SER A 16 -35.24 31.46 35.95
CA SER A 16 -35.85 32.56 35.16
C SER A 16 -34.85 33.19 34.15
N ALA A 17 -35.37 33.92 33.17
CA ALA A 17 -34.62 34.55 32.08
C ALA A 17 -33.72 35.76 32.44
N THR A 18 -32.69 36.04 31.62
CA THR A 18 -32.62 37.26 30.76
C THR A 18 -31.36 37.29 29.88
N ALA A 19 -31.43 38.04 28.77
CA ALA A 19 -30.33 38.30 27.83
C ALA A 19 -30.61 39.63 27.08
N PRO A 20 -29.69 40.19 26.26
CA PRO A 20 -28.22 40.20 26.36
C PRO A 20 -27.66 41.65 26.41
N ARG A 21 -26.40 41.86 26.82
CA ARG A 21 -25.70 43.16 26.61
C ARG A 21 -24.23 43.05 26.20
N ARG A 22 -23.88 43.91 25.24
CA ARG A 22 -22.57 44.22 24.65
C ARG A 22 -21.35 44.01 25.58
N TRP A 23 -20.37 43.23 25.13
CA TRP A 23 -18.98 43.34 25.58
C TRP A 23 -18.27 44.50 24.86
N ARG A 24 -17.47 45.28 25.60
CA ARG A 24 -16.70 46.42 25.07
C ARG A 24 -15.26 46.00 24.77
N ARG A 25 -14.63 46.66 23.79
CA ARG A 25 -13.16 46.70 23.66
C ARG A 25 -12.52 47.18 24.98
N ARG A 26 -11.35 46.62 25.31
CA ARG A 26 -10.29 47.27 26.08
C ARG A 26 -9.03 47.34 25.20
N GLU A 27 -8.23 48.38 25.40
CA GLU A 27 -6.97 48.61 24.68
C GLU A 27 -5.78 47.93 25.39
N PRO A 28 -4.67 47.65 24.67
CA PRO A 28 -3.60 46.79 25.18
C PRO A 28 -2.70 47.52 26.18
N GLY A 29 -2.49 46.91 27.34
CA GLY A 29 -1.42 47.29 28.27
C GLY A 29 -0.05 46.86 27.74
N ARG A 30 0.97 47.72 27.92
CA ARG A 30 2.36 47.36 27.59
C ARG A 30 2.93 46.38 28.62
N CYS A 31 3.30 45.19 28.20
CA CYS A 31 4.30 44.38 28.91
C CYS A 31 5.67 44.58 28.27
N ARG A 32 6.71 44.73 29.10
CA ARG A 32 8.12 44.68 28.66
C ARG A 32 8.56 43.21 28.59
N GLY A 33 9.55 42.92 27.75
CA GLY A 33 10.00 41.54 27.53
C GLY A 33 10.65 40.91 28.75
N ALA A 34 10.40 39.61 28.92
CA ALA A 34 11.25 38.67 29.64
C ALA A 34 11.85 37.69 28.61
N ALA A 35 12.99 37.08 28.91
CA ALA A 35 13.70 36.19 27.99
C ALA A 35 13.55 34.72 28.40
N GLY A 36 13.37 33.84 27.40
CA GLY A 36 13.67 32.40 27.46
C GLY A 36 13.21 31.63 28.69
N GLU A 37 11.91 31.32 28.77
CA GLU A 37 11.36 30.36 29.74
C GLU A 37 10.94 29.07 29.01
N LYS A 38 11.45 27.91 29.44
CA LYS A 38 11.18 26.62 28.79
C LYS A 38 9.80 26.09 29.17
N VAL A 39 8.86 26.08 28.22
CA VAL A 39 7.50 25.57 28.44
C VAL A 39 7.44 24.06 28.15
N ARG A 40 7.52 23.23 29.20
CA ARG A 40 7.15 21.80 29.09
C ARG A 40 5.67 21.69 28.72
N ALA A 41 5.36 21.11 27.56
CA ALA A 41 4.00 20.77 27.18
C ALA A 41 3.61 19.43 27.86
N VAL A 42 2.74 19.48 28.87
CA VAL A 42 2.24 18.28 29.55
C VAL A 42 0.92 17.84 28.92
N THR A 43 0.91 16.66 28.32
CA THR A 43 -0.30 15.98 27.81
C THR A 43 -0.83 15.00 28.85
N THR A 44 -2.06 15.17 29.31
CA THR A 44 -2.74 14.24 30.22
C THR A 44 -3.38 13.09 29.43
N ARG A 45 -2.98 11.84 29.73
CA ARG A 45 -3.56 10.59 29.21
C ARG A 45 -4.89 10.25 29.89
N THR A 46 -5.63 9.29 29.35
CA THR A 46 -6.77 8.66 30.01
C THR A 46 -6.39 7.34 30.71
N ASP A 47 -7.11 6.99 31.77
CA ASP A 47 -6.91 5.75 32.55
C ASP A 47 -6.94 4.46 31.70
N ALA A 48 -7.62 4.46 30.55
CA ALA A 48 -7.71 3.30 29.67
C ALA A 48 -6.44 3.14 28.81
N GLU A 49 -5.97 4.22 28.19
CA GLU A 49 -4.70 4.25 27.45
C GLU A 49 -3.54 3.89 28.37
N GLN A 50 -3.54 4.44 29.59
CA GLN A 50 -2.48 4.19 30.56
C GLN A 50 -2.46 2.73 31.04
N ARG A 51 -3.61 2.08 31.26
CA ARG A 51 -3.66 0.66 31.66
C ARG A 51 -3.28 -0.29 30.54
N GLU A 52 -3.62 0.03 29.29
CA GLU A 52 -3.17 -0.75 28.14
C GLU A 52 -1.65 -0.60 27.94
N GLU A 53 -1.09 0.59 28.19
CA GLU A 53 0.35 0.82 28.18
C GLU A 53 1.05 0.06 29.34
N GLU A 54 0.58 0.18 30.58
CA GLU A 54 1.04 -0.59 31.74
C GLU A 54 0.97 -2.11 31.51
N ARG A 55 -0.07 -2.61 30.83
CA ARG A 55 -0.25 -4.04 30.54
C ARG A 55 0.58 -4.52 29.34
N ILE A 56 0.79 -3.69 28.32
CA ILE A 56 1.73 -3.98 27.24
C ILE A 56 3.16 -4.00 27.78
N MET A 57 3.51 -3.07 28.68
CA MET A 57 4.80 -3.08 29.38
C MET A 57 4.94 -4.35 30.23
N ALA A 58 3.93 -4.75 31.00
CA ALA A 58 3.95 -6.03 31.71
C ALA A 58 4.13 -7.25 30.77
N SER A 59 3.55 -7.22 29.56
CA SER A 59 3.77 -8.27 28.55
C SER A 59 5.18 -8.29 27.92
N LEU A 60 5.94 -7.20 28.10
CA LEU A 60 7.36 -7.11 27.74
C LEU A 60 8.26 -7.47 28.95
N GLU A 61 7.79 -7.28 30.19
CA GLU A 61 8.48 -7.69 31.41
C GLU A 61 8.59 -9.21 31.59
N ASP A 62 7.62 -10.00 31.08
CA ASP A 62 7.69 -11.47 31.04
C ASP A 62 8.72 -12.02 30.02
N GLY A 63 9.41 -11.14 29.27
CA GLY A 63 10.55 -11.46 28.42
C GLY A 63 10.36 -11.08 26.95
N ASP A 64 10.69 -9.82 26.63
CA ASP A 64 11.23 -9.34 25.34
C ASP A 64 10.50 -9.67 24.02
N THR A 65 9.28 -10.22 24.06
CA THR A 65 8.68 -10.90 22.90
C THR A 65 7.35 -10.31 22.41
N LEU A 66 7.42 -9.40 21.42
CA LEU A 66 6.25 -8.96 20.68
C LEU A 66 5.72 -10.12 19.82
N ALA A 67 4.45 -10.49 19.98
CA ALA A 67 3.84 -11.67 19.32
C ALA A 67 4.64 -13.00 19.53
N GLY A 68 5.42 -13.10 20.61
CA GLY A 68 6.24 -14.29 20.87
C GLY A 68 7.57 -14.37 20.10
N PHE A 69 8.02 -13.28 19.46
CA PHE A 69 9.34 -13.13 18.82
C PHE A 69 10.15 -12.01 19.46
N THR A 70 11.46 -12.20 19.57
CA THR A 70 12.38 -11.25 20.20
C THR A 70 12.54 -9.97 19.37
N LYS A 71 12.96 -8.89 20.03
CA LYS A 71 13.34 -7.64 19.38
C LYS A 71 14.33 -7.78 18.22
N ARG A 72 15.30 -8.68 18.34
CA ARG A 72 16.32 -8.95 17.30
C ARG A 72 15.68 -9.52 16.04
N GLU A 73 14.77 -10.48 16.21
CA GLU A 73 14.05 -11.13 15.11
C GLU A 73 13.12 -10.13 14.41
N TRP A 74 12.38 -9.31 15.16
CA TRP A 74 11.59 -8.20 14.63
C TRP A 74 12.41 -7.16 13.85
N SER A 75 13.67 -6.95 14.23
CA SER A 75 14.56 -5.98 13.57
C SER A 75 15.24 -6.54 12.32
N ALA A 76 15.23 -7.87 12.14
CA ALA A 76 15.76 -8.56 10.95
C ALA A 76 14.71 -8.72 9.82
N ILE A 77 13.42 -8.67 10.15
CA ILE A 77 12.31 -8.70 9.19
C ILE A 77 12.29 -7.45 8.30
N GLN A 78 11.92 -7.62 7.03
CA GLN A 78 11.70 -6.56 6.06
C GLN A 78 10.34 -5.87 6.28
N SER A 79 10.36 -4.54 6.43
CA SER A 79 9.18 -3.72 6.73
C SER A 79 8.33 -4.26 7.89
N PRO A 80 8.89 -4.43 9.11
CA PRO A 80 8.16 -5.01 10.25
C PRO A 80 6.94 -4.18 10.67
N ALA A 81 6.92 -2.89 10.30
CA ALA A 81 5.76 -2.00 10.34
C ALA A 81 4.45 -2.60 9.77
N ARG A 82 4.54 -3.50 8.77
CA ARG A 82 3.40 -4.27 8.20
C ARG A 82 2.58 -5.01 9.25
N TYR A 83 3.21 -5.45 10.34
CA TYR A 83 2.61 -6.37 11.31
C TYR A 83 2.36 -5.71 12.67
N LEU A 84 2.39 -4.36 12.76
CA LEU A 84 2.27 -3.64 14.04
C LEU A 84 0.82 -3.46 14.52
N GLY A 85 -0.15 -3.30 13.61
CA GLY A 85 -1.59 -3.24 13.93
C GLY A 85 -2.06 -2.03 14.73
N ASN A 86 -1.16 -1.18 15.23
CA ASN A 86 -1.51 0.06 15.92
C ASN A 86 -1.52 1.26 14.95
N GLU A 87 -1.97 1.05 13.70
CA GLU A 87 -2.13 2.14 12.74
C GLU A 87 -3.27 3.07 13.16
N ILE A 88 -3.17 4.35 12.79
CA ILE A 88 -4.25 5.31 13.05
C ILE A 88 -5.51 4.84 12.31
N GLY A 89 -6.62 4.69 13.05
CA GLY A 89 -7.87 4.15 12.52
C GLY A 89 -8.04 2.64 12.66
N ALA A 90 -7.12 1.92 13.32
CA ALA A 90 -7.41 0.60 13.86
C ALA A 90 -8.60 0.68 14.85
N MET A 91 -9.47 -0.33 14.84
CA MET A 91 -10.76 -0.34 15.55
C MET A 91 -10.93 -1.54 16.51
N CYS A 92 -9.89 -2.35 16.68
CA CYS A 92 -9.86 -3.48 17.59
C CYS A 92 -8.69 -3.33 18.56
N ASP A 93 -9.02 -3.13 19.82
CA ASP A 93 -8.10 -3.08 20.96
C ASP A 93 -8.38 -4.26 21.90
N GLU A 94 -7.51 -4.47 22.88
CA GLU A 94 -7.62 -5.59 23.83
C GLU A 94 -8.87 -5.50 24.72
N ASP A 95 -9.37 -4.29 25.03
CA ASP A 95 -10.60 -4.09 25.80
C ASP A 95 -11.83 -4.56 25.01
N LYS A 96 -11.93 -4.15 23.74
CA LYS A 96 -12.96 -4.58 22.81
C LYS A 96 -12.89 -6.08 22.51
N PHE A 97 -11.69 -6.61 22.25
CA PHE A 97 -11.48 -8.04 22.01
C PHE A 97 -11.92 -8.89 23.21
N THR A 98 -11.60 -8.43 24.42
CA THR A 98 -11.98 -9.11 25.68
C THR A 98 -13.49 -9.07 25.90
N LYS A 99 -14.15 -7.94 25.61
CA LYS A 99 -15.59 -7.73 25.81
C LYS A 99 -16.49 -8.28 24.69
N ALA A 100 -15.91 -8.68 23.55
CA ALA A 100 -16.69 -9.16 22.42
C ALA A 100 -17.35 -10.54 22.66
N GLU A 101 -18.59 -10.67 22.21
CA GLU A 101 -19.34 -11.93 22.16
C GLU A 101 -18.88 -12.79 20.98
N LEU A 102 -18.46 -12.13 19.89
CA LEU A 102 -17.89 -12.75 18.70
C LEU A 102 -16.56 -12.07 18.31
N ARG A 103 -15.50 -12.86 18.16
CA ARG A 103 -14.18 -12.45 17.73
C ARG A 103 -13.94 -12.94 16.31
N MET A 104 -13.79 -12.03 15.36
CA MET A 104 -13.55 -12.35 13.95
C MET A 104 -12.17 -11.86 13.51
N ALA A 105 -11.55 -12.56 12.57
CA ALA A 105 -10.38 -12.08 11.85
C ALA A 105 -10.72 -11.98 10.36
N MET A 106 -10.59 -10.80 9.76
CA MET A 106 -10.65 -10.64 8.31
C MET A 106 -9.23 -10.76 7.74
N ALA A 107 -9.02 -11.81 6.96
CA ALA A 107 -7.77 -12.12 6.29
C ALA A 107 -7.81 -11.73 4.81
N TYR A 108 -6.71 -11.16 4.32
CA TYR A 108 -6.48 -10.97 2.90
C TYR A 108 -5.35 -11.90 2.44
N PRO A 109 -5.57 -12.80 1.46
CA PRO A 109 -4.61 -13.84 1.05
C PRO A 109 -3.49 -13.31 0.14
N GLU A 110 -2.89 -12.18 0.53
CA GLU A 110 -1.77 -11.51 -0.12
C GLU A 110 -1.02 -10.65 0.91
N VAL A 111 0.16 -10.14 0.53
CA VAL A 111 0.98 -9.30 1.41
C VAL A 111 0.30 -7.98 1.82
N TYR A 112 0.70 -7.44 2.98
CA TYR A 112 0.08 -6.28 3.62
C TYR A 112 -0.15 -5.10 2.66
N GLU A 113 0.83 -4.71 1.85
CA GLU A 113 0.73 -3.58 0.91
C GLU A 113 -0.37 -3.74 -0.14
N VAL A 114 -0.70 -4.99 -0.51
CA VAL A 114 -1.78 -5.32 -1.45
C VAL A 114 -3.12 -5.35 -0.69
N GLY A 115 -3.19 -6.07 0.43
CA GLY A 115 -4.42 -6.21 1.20
C GLY A 115 -4.93 -4.90 1.83
N SER A 116 -4.02 -4.07 2.35
CA SER A 116 -4.34 -2.73 2.86
C SER A 116 -4.68 -1.72 1.75
N SER A 117 -4.35 -2.01 0.48
CA SER A 117 -4.82 -1.24 -0.68
C SER A 117 -6.22 -1.66 -1.16
N ASN A 118 -6.77 -2.77 -0.67
CA ASN A 118 -8.09 -3.25 -1.09
C ASN A 118 -9.20 -2.58 -0.28
N LEU A 119 -9.96 -1.69 -0.94
CA LEU A 119 -11.06 -0.94 -0.31
C LEU A 119 -12.11 -1.85 0.35
N GLY A 120 -12.44 -2.99 -0.28
CA GLY A 120 -13.42 -3.94 0.26
C GLY A 120 -12.97 -4.52 1.60
N HIS A 121 -11.69 -4.92 1.71
CA HIS A 121 -11.11 -5.40 2.97
C HIS A 121 -11.26 -4.38 4.12
N ILE A 122 -11.06 -3.09 3.83
CA ILE A 122 -11.22 -2.01 4.82
C ILE A 122 -12.70 -1.75 5.18
N VAL A 123 -13.60 -1.78 4.20
CA VAL A 123 -15.06 -1.64 4.42
C VAL A 123 -15.59 -2.74 5.32
N LEU A 124 -15.23 -4.00 5.03
CA LEU A 124 -15.71 -5.17 5.79
C LEU A 124 -15.17 -5.17 7.23
N TYR A 125 -13.88 -4.85 7.41
CA TYR A 125 -13.30 -4.61 8.74
C TYR A 125 -14.04 -3.52 9.52
N THR A 126 -14.38 -2.41 8.86
CA THR A 126 -15.07 -1.28 9.51
C THR A 126 -16.54 -1.60 9.83
N ALA A 127 -17.23 -2.33 8.96
CA ALA A 127 -18.63 -2.77 9.17
C ALA A 127 -18.74 -3.74 10.35
N LEU A 128 -17.89 -4.78 10.39
CA LEU A 128 -17.82 -5.70 11.52
C LEU A 128 -17.41 -4.97 12.81
N ASN A 129 -16.44 -4.06 12.77
CA ASN A 129 -16.04 -3.30 13.95
C ASN A 129 -17.06 -2.23 14.43
N ARG A 130 -18.06 -1.89 13.62
CA ARG A 130 -19.24 -1.10 14.04
C ARG A 130 -20.40 -1.96 14.54
N THR A 131 -20.35 -3.29 14.35
CA THR A 131 -21.41 -4.21 14.75
C THR A 131 -21.38 -4.47 16.27
N PRO A 132 -22.47 -4.25 17.02
CA PRO A 132 -22.47 -4.43 18.47
C PRO A 132 -22.10 -5.85 18.92
N GLY A 133 -21.19 -5.94 19.90
CA GLY A 133 -20.70 -7.21 20.45
C GLY A 133 -19.65 -7.94 19.58
N VAL A 134 -19.19 -7.33 18.49
CA VAL A 134 -18.18 -7.90 17.58
C VAL A 134 -16.84 -7.18 17.74
N ALA A 135 -15.77 -7.94 17.87
CA ALA A 135 -14.40 -7.47 17.65
C ALA A 135 -13.88 -8.09 16.34
N CYS A 136 -13.33 -7.26 15.43
CA CYS A 136 -12.77 -7.73 14.18
C CYS A 136 -11.33 -7.26 14.02
N ASP A 137 -10.41 -8.20 13.91
CA ASP A 137 -8.99 -7.98 13.63
C ASP A 137 -8.68 -8.15 12.13
N ARG A 138 -7.46 -7.82 11.70
CA ARG A 138 -6.95 -8.07 10.34
C ARG A 138 -5.82 -9.10 10.33
N SER A 139 -5.67 -9.83 9.23
CA SER A 139 -4.42 -10.54 8.92
C SER A 139 -4.14 -10.60 7.42
N TYR A 140 -2.92 -10.97 7.07
CA TYR A 140 -2.34 -10.90 5.73
C TYR A 140 -1.39 -12.07 5.51
N LEU A 141 -1.14 -12.47 4.26
CA LEU A 141 -0.08 -13.43 3.96
C LEU A 141 1.29 -12.79 4.31
N PRO A 142 2.14 -13.42 5.15
CA PRO A 142 3.42 -12.84 5.52
C PRO A 142 4.45 -12.83 4.38
N GLY A 143 5.43 -11.93 4.51
CA GLY A 143 6.70 -12.01 3.79
C GLY A 143 7.44 -13.30 4.13
N ASP A 144 8.33 -13.74 3.24
CA ASP A 144 9.02 -15.04 3.32
C ASP A 144 9.93 -15.14 4.55
N ASP A 145 10.44 -14.01 5.01
CA ASP A 145 11.18 -13.83 6.26
C ASP A 145 10.32 -14.11 7.50
N MET A 146 9.14 -13.49 7.59
CA MET A 146 8.17 -13.73 8.67
C MET A 146 7.58 -15.15 8.59
N ALA A 147 7.33 -15.68 7.39
CA ALA A 147 6.87 -17.05 7.19
C ALA A 147 7.92 -18.08 7.66
N ALA A 148 9.19 -17.87 7.33
CA ALA A 148 10.30 -18.70 7.81
C ALA A 148 10.51 -18.55 9.34
N LEU A 149 10.32 -17.36 9.90
CA LEU A 149 10.39 -17.12 11.34
C LEU A 149 9.25 -17.84 12.10
N LEU A 150 8.01 -17.73 11.61
CA LEU A 150 6.85 -18.47 12.12
C LEU A 150 7.12 -19.99 12.15
N LYS A 151 7.53 -20.55 11.00
CA LYS A 151 7.84 -21.98 10.84
C LYS A 151 9.00 -22.43 11.74
N SER A 152 10.11 -21.71 11.77
CA SER A 152 11.30 -22.07 12.58
C SER A 152 11.07 -21.97 14.10
N LYS A 153 10.08 -21.20 14.55
CA LYS A 153 9.70 -21.07 15.96
C LYS A 153 8.46 -21.88 16.35
N ASN A 154 7.86 -22.62 15.41
CA ASN A 154 6.57 -23.30 15.58
C ASN A 154 5.48 -22.34 16.13
N ARG A 155 5.44 -21.11 15.60
CA ARG A 155 4.48 -20.08 15.96
C ARG A 155 3.40 -20.00 14.89
N ALA A 156 2.14 -20.04 15.30
CA ALA A 156 1.01 -19.86 14.40
C ALA A 156 0.91 -18.40 13.92
N LEU A 157 0.44 -18.21 12.68
CA LEU A 157 0.08 -16.91 12.11
C LEU A 157 -0.96 -16.22 12.98
N PHE A 158 -0.77 -14.92 13.15
CA PHE A 158 -1.51 -14.09 14.08
C PHE A 158 -2.24 -12.95 13.37
N ALA A 159 -3.20 -12.36 14.07
CA ALA A 159 -3.84 -11.12 13.65
C ALA A 159 -3.01 -9.89 14.06
N VAL A 160 -2.99 -8.86 13.20
CA VAL A 160 -2.00 -7.78 13.30
C VAL A 160 -2.24 -6.84 14.47
N GLU A 161 -3.47 -6.58 14.89
CA GLU A 161 -3.75 -5.73 16.06
C GLU A 161 -3.47 -6.47 17.37
N SER A 162 -4.24 -7.54 17.64
CA SER A 162 -4.22 -8.26 18.92
C SER A 162 -3.00 -9.18 19.14
N LYS A 163 -2.24 -9.50 18.09
CA LYS A 163 -1.17 -10.52 18.06
C LYS A 163 -1.63 -11.95 18.38
N ARG A 164 -2.94 -12.20 18.42
CA ARG A 164 -3.49 -13.52 18.78
C ARG A 164 -3.43 -14.46 17.56
N PRO A 165 -3.09 -15.76 17.75
CA PRO A 165 -3.15 -16.76 16.70
C PRO A 165 -4.52 -16.81 16.02
N LEU A 166 -4.57 -16.99 14.70
CA LEU A 166 -5.82 -17.00 13.95
C LEU A 166 -6.76 -18.17 14.35
N ALA A 167 -6.20 -19.25 14.91
CA ALA A 167 -6.97 -20.34 15.51
C ALA A 167 -7.74 -19.96 16.80
N HIS A 168 -7.50 -18.80 17.41
CA HIS A 168 -8.17 -18.34 18.64
C HIS A 168 -9.36 -17.39 18.39
N PHE A 169 -9.74 -17.19 17.12
CA PHE A 169 -10.92 -16.43 16.72
C PHE A 169 -12.11 -17.35 16.52
N ASP A 170 -13.34 -16.84 16.67
CA ASP A 170 -14.55 -17.62 16.37
C ASP A 170 -14.66 -17.88 14.86
N ALA A 171 -14.38 -16.86 14.03
CA ALA A 171 -14.44 -16.98 12.57
C ALA A 171 -13.28 -16.27 11.85
N LEU A 172 -12.84 -16.87 10.75
CA LEU A 172 -11.77 -16.38 9.87
C LEU A 172 -12.35 -16.15 8.47
N GLY A 173 -12.43 -14.89 8.04
CA GLY A 173 -13.03 -14.49 6.76
C GLY A 173 -11.96 -14.13 5.72
N LEU A 174 -11.95 -14.80 4.58
CA LEU A 174 -10.96 -14.66 3.51
C LEU A 174 -11.51 -13.83 2.34
N SER A 175 -10.87 -12.71 2.02
CA SER A 175 -11.26 -11.84 0.91
C SER A 175 -10.60 -12.26 -0.42
N VAL A 176 -11.32 -13.01 -1.26
CA VAL A 176 -10.78 -13.65 -2.48
C VAL A 176 -11.05 -12.80 -3.73
N ALA A 177 -9.99 -12.21 -4.28
CA ALA A 177 -10.06 -11.22 -5.37
C ALA A 177 -9.62 -11.73 -6.75
N TYR A 178 -8.89 -12.86 -6.81
CA TYR A 178 -8.44 -13.53 -8.04
C TYR A 178 -8.28 -15.04 -7.79
N GLU A 179 -8.31 -15.85 -8.85
CA GLU A 179 -8.37 -17.32 -8.74
C GLU A 179 -7.14 -17.94 -8.06
N LEU A 180 -5.95 -17.45 -8.40
CA LEU A 180 -4.68 -17.95 -7.83
C LEU A 180 -4.52 -17.63 -6.32
N SER A 181 -5.41 -16.85 -5.71
CA SER A 181 -5.47 -16.71 -4.24
C SER A 181 -5.65 -18.05 -3.52
N ALA A 182 -6.17 -19.09 -4.19
CA ALA A 182 -6.37 -20.42 -3.63
C ALA A 182 -5.13 -20.96 -2.90
N ILE A 183 -3.94 -20.82 -3.49
CA ILE A 183 -2.68 -21.31 -2.92
C ILE A 183 -2.26 -20.50 -1.68
N ASN A 184 -2.40 -19.18 -1.75
CA ASN A 184 -2.13 -18.29 -0.63
C ASN A 184 -3.08 -18.52 0.57
N ILE A 185 -4.33 -18.93 0.32
CA ILE A 185 -5.28 -19.34 1.38
C ILE A 185 -4.74 -20.56 2.13
N LEU A 186 -4.31 -21.61 1.41
CA LEU A 186 -3.76 -22.82 2.02
C LEU A 186 -2.50 -22.54 2.85
N GLU A 187 -1.60 -21.69 2.34
CA GLU A 187 -0.41 -21.26 3.09
C GLU A 187 -0.78 -20.46 4.35
N MET A 188 -1.76 -19.55 4.29
CA MET A 188 -2.25 -18.85 5.50
C MET A 188 -2.86 -19.81 6.52
N MET A 189 -3.64 -20.79 6.10
CA MET A 189 -4.28 -21.77 7.01
C MET A 189 -3.25 -22.71 7.64
N HIS A 190 -2.30 -23.22 6.84
CA HIS A 190 -1.16 -23.98 7.32
C HIS A 190 -0.31 -23.19 8.33
N LEU A 191 0.09 -21.96 7.99
CA LEU A 191 0.81 -21.07 8.91
C LEU A 191 0.00 -20.76 10.17
N SER A 192 -1.33 -20.72 10.11
CA SER A 192 -2.22 -20.53 11.27
C SER A 192 -2.36 -21.78 12.15
N HIS A 193 -1.79 -22.91 11.74
CA HIS A 193 -2.00 -24.24 12.31
C HIS A 193 -3.48 -24.68 12.28
N ILE A 194 -4.28 -24.15 11.34
CA ILE A 194 -5.70 -24.48 11.14
C ILE A 194 -5.79 -25.62 10.10
N PRO A 195 -6.57 -26.69 10.34
CA PRO A 195 -6.77 -27.77 9.36
C PRO A 195 -7.35 -27.26 8.03
N LEU A 196 -6.80 -27.74 6.92
CA LEU A 196 -7.03 -27.17 5.58
C LEU A 196 -8.46 -27.38 5.09
N THR A 197 -9.00 -28.59 5.22
CA THR A 197 -10.36 -28.90 4.77
C THR A 197 -11.41 -28.62 5.85
N ALA A 198 -12.63 -28.29 5.45
CA ALA A 198 -13.75 -28.11 6.40
C ALA A 198 -14.00 -29.38 7.22
N ARG A 199 -13.81 -30.55 6.60
CA ARG A 199 -13.95 -31.87 7.25
C ARG A 199 -12.87 -32.13 8.31
N GLU A 200 -11.64 -31.67 8.12
CA GLU A 200 -10.58 -31.79 9.15
C GLU A 200 -10.79 -30.79 10.31
N ARG A 201 -11.65 -29.77 10.15
CA ARG A 201 -12.05 -28.81 11.20
C ARG A 201 -13.31 -29.22 11.98
N ASP A 202 -13.97 -30.28 11.56
CA ASP A 202 -15.13 -30.87 12.24
C ASP A 202 -14.72 -32.19 12.93
N ASP A 203 -13.65 -32.12 13.73
CA ASP A 203 -13.05 -33.25 14.44
C ASP A 203 -13.88 -33.73 15.64
N LYS A 204 -14.91 -32.95 16.03
CA LYS A 204 -15.81 -33.18 17.18
C LYS A 204 -17.26 -32.79 16.84
N PRO A 205 -17.93 -33.48 15.89
CA PRO A 205 -19.23 -33.05 15.36
C PRO A 205 -20.36 -33.04 16.42
N ASP A 206 -20.28 -33.90 17.43
CA ASP A 206 -21.24 -33.98 18.54
C ASP A 206 -20.99 -32.93 19.65
N GLU A 207 -19.91 -32.15 19.59
CA GLU A 207 -19.59 -31.12 20.59
C GLU A 207 -20.13 -29.72 20.21
N VAL A 208 -20.38 -28.91 21.24
CA VAL A 208 -20.73 -27.49 21.07
C VAL A 208 -19.58 -26.75 20.39
N TRP A 209 -19.88 -25.93 19.39
CA TRP A 209 -18.88 -25.07 18.77
C TRP A 209 -18.49 -23.93 19.72
N ASP A 210 -17.34 -24.08 20.38
CA ASP A 210 -16.67 -23.05 21.18
C ASP A 210 -15.15 -23.15 21.03
N VAL A 211 -14.54 -22.13 20.42
CA VAL A 211 -13.10 -22.06 20.21
C VAL A 211 -12.33 -21.97 21.54
N ASN A 212 -12.95 -21.48 22.61
CA ASN A 212 -12.36 -21.46 23.96
C ASN A 212 -12.36 -22.88 24.60
N ALA A 213 -13.18 -23.80 24.10
CA ALA A 213 -13.17 -25.23 24.44
C ALA A 213 -12.32 -26.08 23.46
N GLY A 214 -11.69 -25.45 22.47
CA GLY A 214 -10.87 -26.14 21.47
C GLY A 214 -11.65 -26.71 20.30
N SER A 215 -12.74 -26.07 19.87
CA SER A 215 -13.23 -26.19 18.48
C SER A 215 -12.38 -25.33 17.53
N TRP A 216 -12.33 -25.68 16.24
CA TRP A 216 -11.68 -24.83 15.22
C TRP A 216 -12.55 -23.63 14.81
N PRO A 217 -11.94 -22.49 14.39
CA PRO A 217 -12.67 -21.36 13.82
C PRO A 217 -13.54 -21.79 12.63
N ILE A 218 -14.65 -21.11 12.41
CA ILE A 218 -15.42 -21.22 11.15
C ILE A 218 -14.67 -20.40 10.09
N VAL A 219 -14.15 -21.07 9.07
CA VAL A 219 -13.36 -20.46 7.99
C VAL A 219 -14.25 -20.25 6.78
N PHE A 220 -14.40 -19.00 6.36
CA PHE A 220 -15.26 -18.63 5.23
C PHE A 220 -14.51 -17.76 4.21
N ALA A 221 -15.04 -17.69 2.99
CA ALA A 221 -14.54 -16.78 1.97
C ALA A 221 -15.63 -15.84 1.45
N GLY A 222 -15.23 -14.74 0.81
CA GLY A 222 -16.11 -13.85 0.06
C GLY A 222 -15.34 -13.07 -1.00
N GLY A 223 -16.00 -12.14 -1.66
CA GLY A 223 -15.42 -11.35 -2.76
C GLY A 223 -15.76 -11.88 -4.16
N PRO A 224 -15.28 -11.21 -5.23
CA PRO A 224 -15.76 -11.43 -6.58
C PRO A 224 -15.49 -12.83 -7.13
N THR A 225 -14.31 -13.41 -6.85
CA THR A 225 -13.95 -14.75 -7.33
C THR A 225 -14.82 -15.81 -6.68
N ALA A 226 -14.90 -15.82 -5.34
CA ALA A 226 -15.73 -16.77 -4.59
C ALA A 226 -17.23 -16.63 -4.91
N THR A 227 -17.71 -15.40 -5.21
CA THR A 227 -19.08 -15.17 -5.68
C THR A 227 -19.31 -15.64 -7.12
N SER A 228 -18.27 -15.66 -7.96
CA SER A 228 -18.37 -16.07 -9.37
C SER A 228 -18.40 -17.58 -9.55
N ASN A 229 -17.65 -18.32 -8.74
CA ASN A 229 -17.61 -19.78 -8.73
C ASN A 229 -16.93 -20.26 -7.43
N PRO A 230 -17.70 -20.74 -6.42
CA PRO A 230 -17.13 -21.20 -5.16
C PRO A 230 -16.54 -22.62 -5.24
N GLU A 231 -16.91 -23.42 -6.23
CA GLU A 231 -16.65 -24.87 -6.23
C GLU A 231 -15.17 -25.28 -6.17
N PRO A 232 -14.21 -24.60 -6.85
CA PRO A 232 -12.78 -24.91 -6.68
C PRO A 232 -12.28 -24.80 -5.23
N PHE A 233 -12.96 -24.01 -4.39
CA PHE A 233 -12.60 -23.74 -3.00
C PHE A 233 -13.42 -24.56 -1.99
N ALA A 234 -14.43 -25.32 -2.44
CA ALA A 234 -15.48 -25.90 -1.60
C ALA A 234 -14.98 -26.87 -0.51
N GLU A 235 -13.89 -27.59 -0.74
CA GLU A 235 -13.33 -28.52 0.27
C GLU A 235 -12.67 -27.79 1.45
N PHE A 236 -12.20 -26.56 1.23
CA PHE A 236 -11.39 -25.80 2.18
C PHE A 236 -12.20 -24.86 3.09
N LEU A 237 -13.47 -24.60 2.78
CA LEU A 237 -14.28 -23.55 3.38
C LEU A 237 -15.55 -24.11 4.03
N ASP A 238 -15.88 -23.62 5.22
CA ASP A 238 -17.11 -24.00 5.93
C ASP A 238 -18.34 -23.34 5.28
N PHE A 239 -18.21 -22.09 4.83
CA PHE A 239 -19.18 -21.40 3.98
C PHE A 239 -18.55 -20.31 3.10
N ILE A 240 -19.31 -19.81 2.13
CA ILE A 240 -18.97 -18.67 1.27
C ILE A 240 -20.06 -17.60 1.45
N ALA A 241 -19.63 -16.34 1.62
CA ALA A 241 -20.46 -15.15 1.57
C ALA A 241 -20.49 -14.58 0.15
N LEU A 242 -21.67 -14.56 -0.46
CA LEU A 242 -21.89 -14.25 -1.87
C LEU A 242 -22.35 -12.80 -2.06
N GLY A 243 -21.65 -12.05 -2.91
CA GLY A 243 -22.02 -10.68 -3.28
C GLY A 243 -21.44 -9.60 -2.37
N ASP A 244 -22.24 -8.57 -2.09
CA ASP A 244 -21.81 -7.42 -1.31
C ASP A 244 -21.74 -7.74 0.19
N GLY A 245 -20.57 -7.49 0.79
CA GLY A 245 -20.25 -7.99 2.12
C GLY A 245 -20.67 -7.08 3.28
N GLU A 246 -20.86 -5.78 3.04
CA GLU A 246 -21.03 -4.79 4.12
C GLU A 246 -22.30 -4.97 4.96
N ASP A 247 -23.39 -5.47 4.36
CA ASP A 247 -24.65 -5.78 5.07
C ASP A 247 -24.69 -7.23 5.58
N VAL A 248 -24.22 -8.20 4.77
CA VAL A 248 -24.32 -9.63 5.10
C VAL A 248 -23.32 -10.09 6.17
N LEU A 249 -22.14 -9.48 6.30
CA LEU A 249 -21.20 -9.86 7.37
C LEU A 249 -21.74 -9.49 8.78
N PRO A 250 -22.37 -8.32 9.01
CA PRO A 250 -23.16 -8.06 10.23
C PRO A 250 -24.28 -9.08 10.49
N GLU A 251 -25.02 -9.52 9.46
CA GLU A 251 -26.08 -10.54 9.60
C GLU A 251 -25.51 -11.92 9.98
N ILE A 252 -24.43 -12.35 9.32
CA ILE A 252 -23.64 -13.54 9.67
C ILE A 252 -23.14 -13.44 11.11
N ALA A 253 -22.58 -12.30 11.52
CA ALA A 253 -22.07 -12.10 12.88
C ALA A 253 -23.18 -12.19 13.94
N GLU A 254 -24.38 -11.68 13.66
CA GLU A 254 -25.53 -11.86 14.56
C GLU A 254 -26.07 -13.29 14.56
N SER A 255 -26.01 -14.01 13.43
CA SER A 255 -26.35 -15.44 13.37
C SER A 255 -25.36 -16.29 14.17
N LEU A 256 -24.05 -16.06 14.02
CA LEU A 256 -22.99 -16.71 14.80
C LEU A 256 -23.14 -16.45 16.31
N LYS A 257 -23.42 -15.20 16.72
CA LYS A 257 -23.72 -14.88 18.13
C LYS A 257 -24.95 -15.64 18.64
N LYS A 258 -26.04 -15.73 17.86
CA LYS A 258 -27.22 -16.55 18.21
C LYS A 258 -26.84 -18.03 18.40
N SER A 259 -26.01 -18.59 17.52
CA SER A 259 -25.55 -19.99 17.63
C SER A 259 -24.68 -20.24 18.87
N LYS A 260 -23.74 -19.34 19.19
CA LYS A 260 -22.95 -19.41 20.44
C LYS A 260 -23.84 -19.34 21.69
N ARG A 261 -24.81 -18.42 21.72
CA ARG A 261 -25.79 -18.32 22.84
C ARG A 261 -26.68 -19.56 22.96
N ALA A 262 -27.04 -20.19 21.84
CA ALA A 262 -27.83 -21.41 21.80
C ALA A 262 -27.02 -22.70 22.04
N LYS A 263 -25.67 -22.62 22.05
CA LYS A 263 -24.74 -23.74 22.17
C LYS A 263 -24.92 -24.82 21.10
N LEU A 264 -25.05 -24.38 19.86
CA LEU A 264 -25.16 -25.29 18.71
C LEU A 264 -23.82 -25.97 18.37
N THR A 265 -23.86 -27.11 17.69
CA THR A 265 -22.68 -27.73 17.09
C THR A 265 -22.17 -26.93 15.88
N ARG A 266 -21.04 -27.35 15.28
CA ARG A 266 -20.53 -26.76 14.03
C ARG A 266 -21.54 -26.94 12.89
N GLU A 267 -22.03 -28.17 12.70
CA GLU A 267 -22.98 -28.51 11.63
C GLU A 267 -24.30 -27.74 11.77
N GLU A 268 -24.85 -27.67 12.99
CA GLU A 268 -26.06 -26.90 13.29
C GLU A 268 -25.86 -25.40 13.04
N THR A 269 -24.70 -24.85 13.40
CA THR A 269 -24.35 -23.44 13.16
C THR A 269 -24.29 -23.13 11.68
N LEU A 270 -23.67 -24.01 10.88
CA LEU A 270 -23.57 -23.85 9.42
C LEU A 270 -24.92 -24.05 8.72
N TYR A 271 -25.73 -25.01 9.18
CA TYR A 271 -27.10 -25.21 8.68
C TYR A 271 -27.96 -23.98 8.95
N ARG A 272 -27.87 -23.43 10.17
CA ARG A 272 -28.54 -22.19 10.53
C ARG A 272 -28.11 -21.04 9.63
N LEU A 273 -26.81 -20.84 9.41
CA LEU A 273 -26.31 -19.79 8.53
C LEU A 273 -26.87 -19.92 7.09
N ALA A 274 -26.87 -21.13 6.53
CA ALA A 274 -27.35 -21.39 5.18
C ALA A 274 -28.89 -21.24 4.99
N CYS A 275 -29.66 -21.25 6.08
CA CYS A 275 -31.12 -21.11 6.06
C CYS A 275 -31.62 -19.74 6.54
N ASP A 276 -31.02 -19.18 7.61
CA ASP A 276 -31.44 -17.91 8.21
C ASP A 276 -30.86 -16.67 7.46
N VAL A 277 -29.77 -16.83 6.69
CA VAL A 277 -29.02 -15.69 6.10
C VAL A 277 -28.87 -15.81 4.59
N GLU A 278 -29.57 -14.96 3.85
CA GLU A 278 -29.40 -14.82 2.40
C GLU A 278 -27.95 -14.35 2.09
N GLY A 279 -27.34 -14.91 1.05
CA GLY A 279 -25.92 -14.70 0.74
C GLY A 279 -24.99 -15.79 1.25
N VAL A 280 -25.44 -16.71 2.12
CA VAL A 280 -24.60 -17.83 2.58
C VAL A 280 -24.76 -19.07 1.69
N TYR A 281 -23.64 -19.60 1.21
CA TYR A 281 -23.54 -20.94 0.63
C TYR A 281 -22.62 -21.80 1.50
N ALA A 282 -23.13 -22.90 2.06
CA ALA A 282 -22.35 -23.85 2.86
C ALA A 282 -22.15 -25.16 2.07
N PRO A 283 -20.96 -25.42 1.48
CA PRO A 283 -20.78 -26.47 0.47
C PRO A 283 -21.10 -27.89 0.97
N GLN A 284 -20.95 -28.15 2.27
CA GLN A 284 -21.21 -29.46 2.89
C GLN A 284 -22.67 -29.94 2.76
N PHE A 285 -23.62 -29.06 2.44
CA PHE A 285 -25.02 -29.43 2.22
C PHE A 285 -25.39 -29.62 0.74
N TYR A 286 -24.39 -29.70 -0.15
CA TYR A 286 -24.58 -29.86 -1.60
C TYR A 286 -23.63 -30.92 -2.15
N ASP A 287 -24.10 -31.77 -3.06
CA ASP A 287 -23.28 -32.80 -3.73
C ASP A 287 -23.22 -32.61 -5.25
N ALA A 288 -22.16 -33.14 -5.88
CA ALA A 288 -21.86 -33.07 -7.31
C ALA A 288 -22.06 -34.45 -7.98
N PRO A 289 -23.31 -34.85 -8.29
CA PRO A 289 -23.60 -36.20 -8.79
C PRO A 289 -22.88 -36.50 -10.11
N PRO A 290 -22.28 -37.69 -10.29
CA PRO A 290 -21.58 -38.06 -11.52
C PRO A 290 -22.44 -37.89 -12.79
N GLY A 291 -21.84 -37.31 -13.82
CA GLY A 291 -22.49 -37.02 -15.10
C GLY A 291 -23.09 -35.61 -15.23
N TRP A 292 -23.19 -34.84 -14.14
CA TRP A 292 -23.77 -33.48 -14.13
C TRP A 292 -22.76 -32.34 -14.35
N GLY A 293 -21.64 -32.60 -15.03
CA GLY A 293 -20.70 -31.54 -15.45
C GLY A 293 -20.01 -30.75 -14.33
N GLY A 294 -20.00 -31.28 -13.10
CA GLY A 294 -19.49 -30.57 -11.91
C GLY A 294 -20.52 -29.66 -11.24
N ALA A 295 -21.76 -29.59 -11.74
CA ALA A 295 -22.87 -28.89 -11.10
C ALA A 295 -23.34 -29.60 -9.83
N VAL A 296 -23.90 -28.82 -8.90
CA VAL A 296 -24.20 -29.24 -7.53
C VAL A 296 -25.65 -29.00 -7.14
N PHE A 297 -26.16 -29.83 -6.23
CA PHE A 297 -27.55 -29.83 -5.79
C PHE A 297 -27.64 -30.02 -4.26
N PRO A 298 -28.62 -29.40 -3.58
CA PRO A 298 -28.76 -29.55 -2.13
C PRO A 298 -29.09 -30.99 -1.74
N ILE A 299 -28.41 -31.51 -0.72
CA ILE A 299 -28.65 -32.84 -0.12
C ILE A 299 -29.34 -32.76 1.26
N ARG A 300 -29.69 -31.55 1.72
CA ARG A 300 -30.39 -31.30 2.99
C ARG A 300 -31.62 -30.44 2.77
N GLU A 301 -32.75 -30.86 3.33
CA GLU A 301 -34.00 -30.07 3.33
C GLU A 301 -33.81 -28.73 4.05
N GLY A 302 -34.56 -27.70 3.64
CA GLY A 302 -34.49 -26.34 4.20
C GLY A 302 -33.39 -25.45 3.62
N VAL A 303 -32.28 -26.04 3.14
CA VAL A 303 -31.20 -25.30 2.46
C VAL A 303 -31.68 -24.82 1.07
N PRO A 304 -31.35 -23.59 0.63
CA PRO A 304 -31.75 -23.09 -0.69
C PRO A 304 -31.25 -23.96 -1.85
N GLU A 305 -32.09 -24.21 -2.85
CA GLU A 305 -31.63 -24.85 -4.10
C GLU A 305 -30.61 -23.96 -4.83
N ARG A 306 -30.82 -22.63 -4.77
CA ARG A 306 -29.94 -21.63 -5.38
C ARG A 306 -29.64 -20.47 -4.44
N PRO A 307 -28.51 -20.48 -3.70
CA PRO A 307 -28.07 -19.37 -2.86
C PRO A 307 -28.01 -18.05 -3.63
N ARG A 308 -28.75 -17.06 -3.14
CA ARG A 308 -28.80 -15.72 -3.73
C ARG A 308 -27.67 -14.86 -3.20
N ARG A 309 -26.93 -14.20 -4.08
CA ARG A 309 -25.91 -13.20 -3.68
C ARG A 309 -26.58 -11.93 -3.12
N ARG A 310 -25.92 -11.27 -2.17
CA ARG A 310 -26.40 -10.01 -1.57
C ARG A 310 -26.00 -8.79 -2.40
N VAL A 311 -26.79 -7.72 -2.25
CA VAL A 311 -26.64 -6.43 -2.93
C VAL A 311 -26.78 -5.32 -1.90
N ALA A 312 -25.74 -4.50 -1.75
CA ALA A 312 -25.66 -3.38 -0.82
C ALA A 312 -25.38 -2.08 -1.57
N THR A 313 -25.79 -0.94 -1.01
CA THR A 313 -25.39 0.38 -1.52
C THR A 313 -24.12 0.82 -0.81
N PRO A 314 -23.03 1.22 -1.51
CA PRO A 314 -21.78 1.58 -0.84
C PRO A 314 -21.94 2.77 0.10
N ASP A 315 -21.49 2.63 1.35
CA ASP A 315 -21.34 3.75 2.29
C ASP A 315 -19.90 4.31 2.24
N PRO A 316 -19.69 5.55 1.76
CA PRO A 316 -18.41 6.26 1.86
C PRO A 316 -17.85 6.36 3.29
N MET A 317 -18.70 6.38 4.31
CA MET A 317 -18.26 6.53 5.70
C MET A 317 -17.71 5.24 6.30
N LEU A 318 -17.93 4.05 5.69
CA LEU A 318 -17.20 2.82 6.02
C LEU A 318 -15.77 2.79 5.46
N GLN A 319 -15.44 3.70 4.54
CA GLN A 319 -14.18 3.72 3.78
C GLN A 319 -13.14 4.67 4.41
N VAL A 320 -13.51 5.42 5.45
CA VAL A 320 -12.75 6.52 6.06
C VAL A 320 -12.29 6.17 7.49
N GLY A 321 -11.05 5.70 7.62
CA GLY A 321 -10.46 5.42 8.93
C GLY A 321 -8.96 5.10 8.90
N LEU A 322 -8.60 3.94 8.34
CA LEU A 322 -7.27 3.35 8.45
C LEU A 322 -6.19 4.15 7.70
N VAL A 323 -5.02 4.34 8.33
CA VAL A 323 -3.86 5.05 7.79
C VAL A 323 -2.59 4.19 7.95
N PRO A 324 -2.30 3.27 7.01
CA PRO A 324 -1.13 2.39 7.02
C PRO A 324 0.20 3.13 7.25
N TYR A 325 1.08 2.63 8.11
CA TYR A 325 2.42 3.22 8.28
C TYR A 325 3.30 3.03 7.02
N VAL A 326 3.27 1.81 6.46
CA VAL A 326 4.03 1.40 5.27
C VAL A 326 3.43 2.00 3.99
N GLU A 327 4.26 2.21 2.96
CA GLU A 327 3.77 2.58 1.62
C GLU A 327 2.98 1.43 1.01
N THR A 328 1.69 1.64 0.73
CA THR A 328 0.83 0.62 0.10
C THR A 328 0.87 0.74 -1.43
N ILE A 329 0.45 -0.32 -2.14
CA ILE A 329 0.39 -0.30 -3.62
C ILE A 329 -0.46 0.87 -4.14
N HIS A 330 -1.47 1.30 -3.37
CA HIS A 330 -2.30 2.47 -3.63
C HIS A 330 -2.35 3.40 -2.41
N ASP A 331 -1.23 4.05 -2.10
CA ASP A 331 -1.12 4.97 -0.95
C ASP A 331 -1.83 6.32 -1.14
N ARG A 332 -3.16 6.26 -1.28
CA ARG A 332 -4.08 7.39 -1.43
C ARG A 332 -5.44 7.00 -0.84
N MET A 333 -6.15 7.96 -0.25
CA MET A 333 -7.50 7.69 0.25
C MET A 333 -8.42 7.33 -0.92
N THR A 334 -9.21 6.27 -0.82
CA THR A 334 -10.07 5.81 -1.94
C THR A 334 -11.52 5.79 -1.51
N ILE A 335 -12.41 6.38 -2.31
CA ILE A 335 -13.87 6.42 -2.08
C ILE A 335 -14.60 5.86 -3.31
N GLU A 336 -15.40 4.82 -3.13
CA GLU A 336 -16.31 4.27 -4.14
C GLU A 336 -17.46 5.25 -4.39
N ILE A 337 -17.67 5.62 -5.67
CA ILE A 337 -18.74 6.54 -6.11
C ILE A 337 -19.89 5.81 -6.83
N ARG A 338 -19.62 4.59 -7.32
CA ARG A 338 -20.59 3.68 -7.94
C ARG A 338 -20.10 2.25 -7.82
N ARG A 339 -20.95 1.35 -7.32
CA ARG A 339 -20.79 -0.10 -7.53
C ARG A 339 -21.50 -0.55 -8.79
N GLY A 340 -20.91 -1.49 -9.52
CA GLY A 340 -21.45 -1.97 -10.79
C GLY A 340 -21.28 -1.06 -11.98
N CYS A 341 -21.82 -1.48 -13.12
CA CYS A 341 -21.64 -0.84 -14.42
C CYS A 341 -22.84 -1.12 -15.34
N THR A 342 -23.35 -0.07 -16.00
CA THR A 342 -24.51 -0.13 -16.89
C THR A 342 -24.19 -0.64 -18.29
N ARG A 343 -22.91 -0.56 -18.70
CA ARG A 343 -22.46 -0.69 -20.11
C ARG A 343 -22.56 -2.07 -20.74
N GLY A 344 -22.69 -3.13 -19.94
CA GLY A 344 -22.97 -4.48 -20.47
C GLY A 344 -21.91 -5.08 -21.39
N CYS A 345 -20.63 -4.80 -21.17
CA CYS A 345 -19.52 -5.44 -21.89
C CYS A 345 -19.52 -6.96 -21.68
N ARG A 346 -19.54 -7.76 -22.75
CA ARG A 346 -19.84 -9.21 -22.72
C ARG A 346 -18.78 -10.12 -22.09
N PHE A 347 -17.58 -9.59 -21.88
CA PHE A 347 -16.46 -10.25 -21.19
C PHE A 347 -16.37 -9.88 -19.69
N CYS A 348 -17.09 -8.85 -19.24
CA CYS A 348 -16.77 -8.18 -17.98
C CYS A 348 -17.50 -8.82 -16.80
N SER A 349 -16.92 -9.84 -16.19
CA SER A 349 -17.44 -10.50 -14.96
C SER A 349 -17.85 -9.48 -13.87
N PRO A 350 -17.03 -8.49 -13.47
CA PRO A 350 -17.46 -7.46 -12.51
C PRO A 350 -18.69 -6.67 -12.96
N GLY A 351 -18.79 -6.31 -14.24
CA GLY A 351 -19.94 -5.61 -14.84
C GLY A 351 -21.21 -6.47 -15.01
N MET A 352 -21.11 -7.77 -14.71
CA MET A 352 -22.22 -8.71 -14.60
C MET A 352 -22.57 -8.95 -13.12
N LEU A 353 -21.63 -9.50 -12.34
CA LEU A 353 -21.84 -9.98 -10.96
C LEU A 353 -22.25 -8.90 -9.96
N THR A 354 -21.90 -7.64 -10.20
CA THR A 354 -22.21 -6.54 -9.25
C THR A 354 -23.48 -5.74 -9.61
N ARG A 355 -24.24 -6.17 -10.64
CA ARG A 355 -25.50 -5.54 -11.05
C ARG A 355 -26.57 -5.57 -9.93
N PRO A 356 -27.56 -4.65 -9.92
CA PRO A 356 -27.73 -3.48 -10.81
C PRO A 356 -26.64 -2.42 -10.58
N ALA A 357 -26.49 -1.40 -11.43
CA ALA A 357 -25.54 -0.31 -11.13
C ALA A 357 -26.09 0.57 -9.99
N ARG A 358 -25.26 0.94 -9.02
CA ARG A 358 -25.67 1.68 -7.81
C ARG A 358 -24.77 2.90 -7.60
N ASP A 359 -25.30 4.08 -7.93
CA ASP A 359 -24.66 5.37 -7.66
C ASP A 359 -24.76 5.77 -6.18
N VAL A 360 -23.63 6.22 -5.63
CA VAL A 360 -23.58 6.85 -4.31
C VAL A 360 -24.09 8.29 -4.42
N ASN A 361 -24.82 8.76 -3.41
CA ASN A 361 -25.29 10.14 -3.34
C ASN A 361 -24.12 11.16 -3.45
N PRO A 362 -24.20 12.18 -4.32
CA PRO A 362 -23.14 13.17 -4.53
C PRO A 362 -22.68 13.89 -3.26
N GLU A 363 -23.61 14.31 -2.39
CA GLU A 363 -23.30 15.03 -1.17
C GLU A 363 -22.53 14.16 -0.16
N LEU A 364 -22.86 12.87 -0.05
CA LEU A 364 -22.12 11.91 0.79
C LEU A 364 -20.69 11.68 0.29
N VAL A 365 -20.46 11.62 -1.04
CA VAL A 365 -19.11 11.52 -1.61
C VAL A 365 -18.28 12.76 -1.25
N VAL A 366 -18.83 13.96 -1.41
CA VAL A 366 -18.15 15.21 -1.06
C VAL A 366 -17.82 15.25 0.44
N GLN A 367 -18.78 14.90 1.31
CA GLN A 367 -18.59 14.89 2.77
C GLN A 367 -17.52 13.89 3.21
N ALA A 368 -17.56 12.65 2.70
CA ALA A 368 -16.61 11.60 3.08
C ALA A 368 -15.19 11.91 2.60
N VAL A 369 -15.02 12.51 1.42
CA VAL A 369 -13.69 12.98 0.98
C VAL A 369 -13.21 14.15 1.84
N GLU A 370 -14.09 15.10 2.17
CA GLU A 370 -13.73 16.28 2.95
C GLU A 370 -13.35 15.95 4.40
N GLU A 371 -14.11 15.08 5.09
CA GLU A 371 -13.75 14.55 6.40
C GLU A 371 -12.51 13.67 6.31
N GLY A 372 -12.50 12.73 5.35
CA GLY A 372 -11.47 11.71 5.26
C GLY A 372 -10.07 12.26 5.00
N ILE A 373 -9.92 13.27 4.13
CA ILE A 373 -8.63 13.95 3.93
C ILE A 373 -8.11 14.54 5.24
N ARG A 374 -8.97 15.24 5.99
CA ARG A 374 -8.60 15.89 7.26
C ARG A 374 -8.27 14.87 8.36
N LYS A 375 -9.08 13.81 8.46
CA LYS A 375 -8.94 12.74 9.47
C LYS A 375 -7.72 11.86 9.22
N THR A 376 -7.38 11.56 7.96
CA THR A 376 -6.26 10.68 7.61
C THR A 376 -4.92 11.43 7.47
N GLY A 377 -4.95 12.65 6.93
CA GLY A 377 -3.75 13.38 6.50
C GLY A 377 -3.22 12.99 5.12
N TYR A 378 -4.00 12.27 4.30
CA TYR A 378 -3.65 12.02 2.90
C TYR A 378 -3.59 13.31 2.07
N ASN A 379 -2.73 13.33 1.05
CA ASN A 379 -2.59 14.42 0.08
C ASN A 379 -2.95 13.98 -1.36
N GLU A 380 -3.41 12.75 -1.54
CA GLU A 380 -4.02 12.24 -2.76
C GLU A 380 -5.27 11.47 -2.38
N PHE A 381 -6.34 11.63 -3.15
CA PHE A 381 -7.52 10.77 -3.08
C PHE A 381 -7.92 10.25 -4.45
N SER A 382 -8.67 9.15 -4.45
CA SER A 382 -9.12 8.43 -5.63
C SER A 382 -10.62 8.21 -5.54
N LEU A 383 -11.34 8.58 -6.59
CA LEU A 383 -12.73 8.13 -6.76
C LEU A 383 -12.71 6.77 -7.48
N LEU A 384 -13.45 5.79 -6.97
CA LEU A 384 -13.44 4.41 -7.46
C LEU A 384 -14.79 4.02 -8.06
N SER A 385 -14.75 3.43 -9.25
CA SER A 385 -15.84 2.66 -9.86
C SER A 385 -15.29 1.87 -11.05
N LEU A 386 -16.04 0.86 -11.52
CA LEU A 386 -15.78 0.16 -12.79
C LEU A 386 -15.79 1.12 -14.00
N SER A 387 -16.53 2.24 -13.91
CA SER A 387 -16.32 3.39 -14.79
C SER A 387 -16.72 4.68 -14.07
N CYS A 388 -15.73 5.50 -13.70
CA CYS A 388 -15.98 6.78 -13.03
C CYS A 388 -16.68 7.78 -13.95
N SER A 389 -16.32 7.80 -15.24
CA SER A 389 -16.91 8.72 -16.24
C SER A 389 -18.36 8.38 -16.64
N ASP A 390 -18.91 7.27 -16.16
CA ASP A 390 -20.33 6.95 -16.26
C ASP A 390 -21.15 7.40 -15.02
N TYR A 391 -20.50 7.84 -13.92
CA TYR A 391 -21.13 8.52 -12.78
C TYR A 391 -21.38 9.98 -13.16
N LEU A 392 -22.62 10.31 -13.53
CA LEU A 392 -22.94 11.60 -14.17
C LEU A 392 -22.68 12.83 -13.28
N ALA A 393 -22.66 12.64 -11.96
CA ALA A 393 -22.32 13.69 -11.00
C ALA A 393 -20.81 13.97 -10.86
N LEU A 394 -19.92 13.18 -11.49
CA LEU A 394 -18.46 13.31 -11.39
C LEU A 394 -17.95 14.75 -11.66
N PRO A 395 -18.43 15.48 -12.69
CA PRO A 395 -18.00 16.86 -12.94
C PRO A 395 -18.29 17.81 -11.76
N ALA A 396 -19.49 17.70 -11.17
CA ALA A 396 -19.88 18.57 -10.06
C ALA A 396 -19.19 18.16 -8.76
N VAL A 397 -19.16 16.87 -8.43
CA VAL A 397 -18.51 16.32 -7.23
C VAL A 397 -17.01 16.58 -7.23
N GLY A 398 -16.32 16.28 -8.34
CA GLY A 398 -14.88 16.47 -8.45
C GLY A 398 -14.46 17.94 -8.36
N LEU A 399 -15.29 18.85 -8.88
CA LEU A 399 -15.01 20.28 -8.84
C LEU A 399 -15.37 20.93 -7.50
N GLU A 400 -16.48 20.51 -6.88
CA GLU A 400 -16.87 20.90 -5.52
C GLU A 400 -15.78 20.50 -4.51
N ILE A 401 -15.27 19.26 -4.57
CA ILE A 401 -14.18 18.82 -3.72
C ILE A 401 -12.91 19.65 -3.97
N LYS A 402 -12.55 19.94 -5.23
CA LYS A 402 -11.38 20.79 -5.55
C LYS A 402 -11.56 22.22 -5.03
N ASN A 403 -12.76 22.79 -5.05
CA ASN A 403 -13.03 24.11 -4.48
C ASN A 403 -12.95 24.08 -2.93
N ARG A 404 -13.54 23.08 -2.26
CA ARG A 404 -13.47 22.94 -0.78
C ARG A 404 -12.07 22.65 -0.24
N LEU A 405 -11.26 21.94 -1.02
CA LEU A 405 -9.88 21.60 -0.68
C LEU A 405 -8.85 22.52 -1.35
N LYS A 406 -9.24 23.62 -2.01
CA LYS A 406 -8.34 24.46 -2.83
C LYS A 406 -7.14 25.04 -2.09
N ASP A 407 -7.26 25.27 -0.78
CA ASP A 407 -6.21 25.81 0.09
C ASP A 407 -5.39 24.71 0.80
N GLN A 408 -5.66 23.44 0.46
CA GLN A 408 -4.97 22.26 0.94
C GLN A 408 -4.29 21.58 -0.27
N ASN A 409 -3.02 21.19 -0.15
CA ASN A 409 -2.26 20.64 -1.28
C ASN A 409 -2.63 19.17 -1.57
N VAL A 410 -3.84 18.97 -2.09
CA VAL A 410 -4.49 17.67 -2.29
C VAL A 410 -4.75 17.42 -3.78
N THR A 411 -4.39 16.23 -4.26
CA THR A 411 -4.57 15.83 -5.66
C THR A 411 -5.72 14.82 -5.80
N LEU A 412 -6.55 14.97 -6.85
CA LEU A 412 -7.50 13.94 -7.27
C LEU A 412 -6.87 13.05 -8.34
N SER A 413 -6.78 11.77 -8.01
CA SER A 413 -6.39 10.65 -8.88
C SER A 413 -7.65 9.96 -9.42
N LEU A 414 -7.67 9.53 -10.67
CA LEU A 414 -8.74 8.67 -11.18
C LEU A 414 -8.15 7.38 -11.78
N PRO A 415 -8.75 6.20 -11.54
CA PRO A 415 -8.45 4.96 -12.25
C PRO A 415 -8.68 5.06 -13.77
N SER A 416 -8.47 3.97 -14.51
CA SER A 416 -8.76 3.89 -15.95
C SER A 416 -10.13 4.44 -16.32
N GLN A 417 -10.19 5.38 -17.28
CA GLN A 417 -11.44 6.03 -17.69
C GLN A 417 -11.99 5.43 -18.99
N ARG A 418 -13.32 5.48 -19.19
CA ARG A 418 -13.88 5.34 -20.54
C ARG A 418 -13.65 6.63 -21.32
N ILE A 419 -13.24 6.50 -22.58
CA ILE A 419 -12.75 7.60 -23.41
C ILE A 419 -13.85 8.39 -24.13
N ASP A 420 -14.99 7.75 -24.40
CA ASP A 420 -16.21 8.35 -24.96
C ASP A 420 -16.75 9.51 -24.10
N ARG A 421 -16.65 9.37 -22.77
CA ARG A 421 -17.06 10.32 -21.74
C ARG A 421 -15.91 11.18 -21.17
N PHE A 422 -14.72 11.19 -21.79
CA PHE A 422 -13.63 12.07 -21.36
C PHE A 422 -13.79 13.49 -21.94
N ASP A 423 -14.33 14.40 -21.13
CA ASP A 423 -14.59 15.79 -21.50
C ASP A 423 -13.66 16.81 -20.84
N ASP A 424 -13.91 18.08 -21.15
CA ASP A 424 -13.18 19.24 -20.67
C ASP A 424 -13.22 19.38 -19.14
N SER A 425 -14.36 19.09 -18.51
CA SER A 425 -14.53 19.19 -17.05
C SER A 425 -13.71 18.12 -16.32
N ILE A 426 -13.73 16.87 -16.80
CA ILE A 426 -12.91 15.79 -16.23
C ILE A 426 -11.42 16.10 -16.39
N ALA A 427 -11.03 16.72 -17.50
CA ALA A 427 -9.63 17.09 -17.73
C ALA A 427 -9.15 18.26 -16.85
N ASP A 428 -10.02 19.22 -16.50
CA ASP A 428 -9.72 20.30 -15.55
C ASP A 428 -9.74 19.79 -14.09
N ILE A 429 -10.60 18.81 -13.78
CA ILE A 429 -10.61 18.06 -12.52
C ILE A 429 -9.30 17.26 -12.34
N LEU A 430 -8.78 16.63 -13.40
CA LEU A 430 -7.44 16.00 -13.42
C LEU A 430 -6.28 17.00 -13.63
N GLY A 431 -6.57 18.29 -13.81
CA GLY A 431 -5.56 19.34 -13.97
C GLY A 431 -4.80 19.63 -12.68
N GLY A 432 -3.46 19.66 -12.78
CA GLY A 432 -2.54 19.98 -11.68
C GLY A 432 -1.07 19.82 -12.06
N SER A 433 -0.19 19.99 -11.07
CA SER A 433 1.26 19.78 -11.17
C SER A 433 1.58 18.28 -11.35
N GLY A 434 2.47 17.95 -12.30
CA GLY A 434 2.95 16.57 -12.49
C GLY A 434 1.94 15.60 -13.16
N LYS A 435 1.34 15.99 -14.29
CA LYS A 435 0.36 15.18 -15.06
C LYS A 435 0.83 13.72 -15.29
N VAL A 436 0.20 12.79 -14.57
CA VAL A 436 0.37 11.34 -14.71
C VAL A 436 -0.18 10.86 -16.06
N GLY A 437 0.39 9.77 -16.61
CA GLY A 437 -0.07 9.19 -17.88
C GLY A 437 -1.50 8.66 -17.81
N LEU A 438 -2.38 9.20 -18.66
CA LEU A 438 -3.81 8.88 -18.70
C LEU A 438 -4.05 7.49 -19.30
N THR A 439 -5.00 6.73 -18.72
CA THR A 439 -5.28 5.34 -19.11
C THR A 439 -6.70 5.18 -19.63
N PHE A 440 -6.84 4.60 -20.83
CA PHE A 440 -8.12 4.24 -21.43
C PHE A 440 -8.14 2.75 -21.80
N ALA A 441 -9.34 2.17 -21.81
CA ALA A 441 -9.57 0.82 -22.35
C ALA A 441 -10.48 0.93 -23.59
N PRO A 442 -9.94 0.65 -24.80
CA PRO A 442 -10.70 0.35 -26.01
C PRO A 442 -10.95 -1.15 -26.24
N GLU A 443 -10.19 -2.03 -25.59
CA GLU A 443 -10.27 -3.50 -25.55
C GLU A 443 -10.05 -4.23 -26.88
N ALA A 444 -10.52 -3.72 -28.02
CA ALA A 444 -10.34 -4.33 -29.33
C ALA A 444 -9.93 -3.29 -30.40
N GLY A 445 -9.14 -3.74 -31.38
CA GLY A 445 -8.58 -2.87 -32.42
C GLY A 445 -9.63 -2.34 -33.41
N THR A 446 -10.45 -3.23 -33.97
CA THR A 446 -11.48 -2.88 -34.96
C THR A 446 -12.80 -2.47 -34.31
N GLN A 447 -13.62 -1.72 -35.06
CA GLN A 447 -14.98 -1.41 -34.66
C GLN A 447 -15.82 -2.70 -34.51
N ARG A 448 -15.76 -3.58 -35.52
CA ARG A 448 -16.44 -4.89 -35.54
C ARG A 448 -16.26 -5.66 -34.24
N LEU A 449 -15.02 -5.79 -33.74
CA LEU A 449 -14.76 -6.56 -32.53
C LEU A 449 -15.17 -5.79 -31.25
N ARG A 450 -15.09 -4.46 -31.22
CA ARG A 450 -15.69 -3.63 -30.14
C ARG A 450 -17.21 -3.74 -30.07
N ASP A 451 -17.87 -3.92 -31.21
CA ASP A 451 -19.32 -4.13 -31.30
C ASP A 451 -19.71 -5.55 -30.82
N ILE A 452 -18.97 -6.58 -31.24
CA ILE A 452 -19.12 -7.97 -30.77
C ILE A 452 -19.00 -8.08 -29.25
N ILE A 453 -18.00 -7.46 -28.63
CA ILE A 453 -17.84 -7.47 -27.15
C ILE A 453 -18.79 -6.51 -26.42
N ASN A 454 -19.66 -5.80 -27.15
CA ASN A 454 -20.54 -4.75 -26.67
C ASN A 454 -19.84 -3.65 -25.84
N LYS A 455 -18.68 -3.15 -26.31
CA LYS A 455 -17.97 -2.06 -25.63
C LYS A 455 -18.71 -0.72 -25.75
N GLY A 456 -19.43 -0.52 -26.85
CA GLY A 456 -20.14 0.73 -27.16
C GLY A 456 -19.17 1.91 -27.30
N LEU A 457 -18.12 1.75 -28.12
CA LEU A 457 -17.08 2.77 -28.34
C LEU A 457 -16.70 2.83 -29.82
N THR A 458 -16.79 4.02 -30.43
CA THR A 458 -16.43 4.24 -31.83
C THR A 458 -14.94 4.56 -32.04
N ASN A 459 -14.46 4.52 -33.29
CA ASN A 459 -13.15 5.07 -33.66
C ASN A 459 -13.10 6.58 -33.38
N GLU A 460 -14.20 7.27 -33.64
CA GLU A 460 -14.37 8.72 -33.53
C GLU A 460 -14.28 9.16 -32.05
N ASP A 461 -14.85 8.39 -31.13
CA ASP A 461 -14.70 8.57 -29.68
C ASP A 461 -13.26 8.35 -29.22
N LEU A 462 -12.62 7.27 -29.71
CA LEU A 462 -11.24 6.92 -29.39
C LEU A 462 -10.25 8.01 -29.86
N LEU A 463 -10.45 8.55 -31.07
CA LEU A 463 -9.67 9.69 -31.55
C LEU A 463 -9.95 10.95 -30.73
N ARG A 464 -11.22 11.27 -30.47
CA ARG A 464 -11.63 12.50 -29.74
C ARG A 464 -10.98 12.58 -28.36
N GLY A 465 -11.05 11.51 -27.56
CA GLY A 465 -10.48 11.54 -26.21
C GLY A 465 -8.94 11.56 -26.18
N VAL A 466 -8.26 10.88 -27.12
CA VAL A 466 -6.79 10.95 -27.23
C VAL A 466 -6.35 12.35 -27.71
N GLN A 467 -7.08 12.96 -28.64
CA GLN A 467 -6.85 14.34 -29.10
C GLN A 467 -7.06 15.34 -27.96
N ASN A 468 -8.17 15.25 -27.23
CA ASN A 468 -8.49 16.10 -26.07
C ASN A 468 -7.37 16.03 -25.00
N ALA A 469 -6.88 14.83 -24.69
CA ALA A 469 -5.76 14.65 -23.77
C ALA A 469 -4.45 15.27 -24.30
N TYR A 470 -4.15 15.06 -25.60
CA TYR A 470 -2.93 15.59 -26.22
C TYR A 470 -2.91 17.12 -26.28
N ASP A 471 -4.01 17.77 -26.69
CA ASP A 471 -4.08 19.23 -26.75
C ASP A 471 -4.00 19.87 -25.35
N ARG A 472 -4.53 19.17 -24.33
CA ARG A 472 -4.36 19.53 -22.91
C ARG A 472 -3.00 19.15 -22.31
N GLY A 473 -2.03 18.73 -23.13
CA GLY A 473 -0.62 18.58 -22.75
C GLY A 473 -0.19 17.20 -22.26
N TRP A 474 -1.08 16.19 -22.25
CA TRP A 474 -0.63 14.81 -22.03
C TRP A 474 0.19 14.34 -23.24
N ARG A 475 1.32 13.67 -22.99
CA ARG A 475 2.20 13.11 -24.04
C ARG A 475 2.30 11.60 -24.00
N ASN A 476 2.13 11.01 -22.82
CA ASN A 476 2.08 9.56 -22.62
C ASN A 476 0.63 9.14 -22.34
N VAL A 477 0.09 8.23 -23.13
CA VAL A 477 -1.23 7.59 -22.91
C VAL A 477 -1.04 6.08 -22.73
N LYS A 478 -1.83 5.44 -21.87
CA LYS A 478 -1.91 3.98 -21.74
C LYS A 478 -3.20 3.47 -22.39
N LEU A 479 -3.11 2.41 -23.20
CA LEU A 479 -4.26 1.76 -23.83
C LEU A 479 -4.29 0.26 -23.53
N TYR A 480 -5.44 -0.27 -23.13
CA TYR A 480 -5.60 -1.71 -22.86
C TYR A 480 -6.38 -2.41 -23.98
N PHE A 481 -5.82 -3.50 -24.49
CA PHE A 481 -6.38 -4.37 -25.52
C PHE A 481 -6.40 -5.82 -25.04
N MET A 482 -7.30 -6.61 -25.61
CA MET A 482 -7.33 -8.07 -25.48
C MET A 482 -7.09 -8.72 -26.84
N ILE A 483 -6.62 -9.97 -26.80
CA ILE A 483 -6.64 -10.92 -27.92
C ILE A 483 -7.33 -12.21 -27.46
N GLY A 484 -7.81 -13.03 -28.40
CA GLY A 484 -8.55 -14.26 -28.12
C GLY A 484 -10.03 -14.04 -27.82
N LEU A 485 -10.63 -12.98 -28.38
CA LEU A 485 -12.06 -12.72 -28.19
C LEU A 485 -12.95 -13.57 -29.13
N PRO A 486 -14.19 -13.90 -28.75
CA PRO A 486 -15.09 -14.70 -29.59
C PRO A 486 -15.28 -14.10 -31.00
N GLY A 487 -15.04 -14.90 -32.03
CA GLY A 487 -15.19 -14.47 -33.43
C GLY A 487 -14.15 -13.45 -33.91
N GLU A 488 -13.04 -13.24 -33.20
CA GLU A 488 -11.88 -12.45 -33.60
C GLU A 488 -11.16 -13.04 -34.82
N LEU A 489 -10.72 -12.20 -35.76
CA LEU A 489 -9.92 -12.56 -36.93
C LEU A 489 -8.52 -11.93 -36.84
N ASP A 490 -7.56 -12.45 -37.61
CA ASP A 490 -6.22 -11.87 -37.74
C ASP A 490 -6.24 -10.38 -38.13
N SER A 491 -7.25 -9.95 -38.91
CA SER A 491 -7.46 -8.54 -39.25
C SER A 491 -7.82 -7.66 -38.05
N ASP A 492 -8.49 -8.19 -37.02
CA ASP A 492 -8.82 -7.43 -35.81
C ASP A 492 -7.61 -7.33 -34.87
N VAL A 493 -6.81 -8.40 -34.80
CA VAL A 493 -5.51 -8.42 -34.10
C VAL A 493 -4.56 -7.40 -34.74
N LEU A 494 -4.39 -7.43 -36.06
CA LEU A 494 -3.61 -6.43 -36.81
C LEU A 494 -4.20 -5.01 -36.65
N GLY A 495 -5.53 -4.90 -36.59
CA GLY A 495 -6.25 -3.66 -36.34
C GLY A 495 -5.87 -2.93 -35.05
N ILE A 496 -5.31 -3.63 -34.05
CA ILE A 496 -4.72 -3.02 -32.84
C ILE A 496 -3.50 -2.15 -33.24
N ALA A 497 -2.58 -2.70 -34.04
CA ALA A 497 -1.40 -1.98 -34.51
C ALA A 497 -1.76 -0.85 -35.49
N GLU A 498 -2.75 -1.06 -36.35
CA GLU A 498 -3.26 -0.03 -37.26
C GLU A 498 -3.87 1.15 -36.50
N THR A 499 -4.70 0.88 -35.49
CA THR A 499 -5.33 1.89 -34.62
C THR A 499 -4.29 2.68 -33.84
N LEU A 500 -3.31 2.01 -33.22
CA LEU A 500 -2.21 2.65 -32.52
C LEU A 500 -1.38 3.57 -33.45
N GLY A 501 -1.06 3.09 -34.65
CA GLY A 501 -0.35 3.89 -35.65
C GLY A 501 -1.17 5.05 -36.19
N TRP A 502 -2.48 4.88 -36.36
CA TRP A 502 -3.41 5.93 -36.78
C TRP A 502 -3.50 7.05 -35.75
N LEU A 503 -3.76 6.71 -34.48
CA LEU A 503 -3.81 7.69 -33.38
C LEU A 503 -2.50 8.51 -33.30
N ILE A 504 -1.33 7.86 -33.34
CA ILE A 504 -0.04 8.58 -33.28
C ILE A 504 0.15 9.49 -34.49
N ARG A 505 -0.23 9.07 -35.71
CA ARG A 505 -0.11 9.88 -36.93
C ARG A 505 -1.09 11.06 -36.99
N THR A 506 -2.32 10.88 -36.51
CA THR A 506 -3.37 11.90 -36.61
C THR A 506 -3.26 12.94 -35.48
N VAL A 507 -2.89 12.52 -34.27
CA VAL A 507 -2.85 13.40 -33.09
C VAL A 507 -1.51 14.14 -32.94
N SER A 508 -0.38 13.55 -33.36
CA SER A 508 0.94 14.20 -33.23
C SER A 508 1.12 15.33 -34.24
N ARG A 509 1.28 16.57 -33.77
CA ARG A 509 1.46 17.75 -34.65
C ARG A 509 2.80 17.69 -35.41
N PRO A 510 2.84 17.93 -36.75
CA PRO A 510 4.07 17.80 -37.55
C PRO A 510 5.25 18.72 -37.21
N THR A 511 5.04 19.73 -36.35
CA THR A 511 5.99 20.84 -36.11
C THR A 511 6.69 20.79 -34.74
N GLY A 512 6.44 19.76 -33.93
CA GLY A 512 6.99 19.63 -32.57
C GLY A 512 8.45 19.17 -32.51
N ARG A 513 9.11 19.38 -31.35
CA ARG A 513 10.38 18.69 -31.05
C ARG A 513 10.06 17.22 -30.71
N LYS A 514 11.07 16.33 -30.72
CA LYS A 514 10.89 14.89 -30.39
C LYS A 514 10.13 14.61 -29.07
N LYS A 515 10.24 15.52 -28.10
CA LYS A 515 9.55 15.47 -26.79
C LYS A 515 8.04 15.80 -26.83
N ASP A 516 7.55 16.32 -27.95
CA ASP A 516 6.17 16.79 -28.12
C ASP A 516 5.30 15.79 -28.92
N GLN A 517 5.85 14.64 -29.32
CA GLN A 517 5.14 13.52 -29.96
C GLN A 517 4.22 12.78 -28.96
N LEU A 518 3.10 12.22 -29.45
CA LEU A 518 2.30 11.27 -28.67
C LEU A 518 3.03 9.92 -28.54
N THR A 519 3.23 9.45 -27.32
CA THR A 519 3.69 8.10 -26.99
C THR A 519 2.55 7.29 -26.39
N ILE A 520 2.44 6.01 -26.77
CA ILE A 520 1.42 5.10 -26.25
C ILE A 520 2.09 3.90 -25.61
N THR A 521 1.72 3.58 -24.37
CA THR A 521 2.02 2.26 -23.77
C THR A 521 0.77 1.39 -23.89
N CYS A 522 0.79 0.35 -24.72
CA CYS A 522 -0.27 -0.64 -24.75
C CYS A 522 0.04 -1.84 -23.84
N THR A 523 -0.99 -2.36 -23.19
CA THR A 523 -0.97 -3.70 -22.57
C THR A 523 -1.95 -4.57 -23.33
N ILE A 524 -1.47 -5.75 -23.74
CA ILE A 524 -2.22 -6.76 -24.46
C ILE A 524 -2.44 -7.93 -23.50
N SER A 525 -3.69 -8.10 -23.06
CA SER A 525 -4.10 -9.25 -22.25
C SER A 525 -4.63 -10.37 -23.15
N ASN A 526 -4.50 -11.61 -22.68
CA ASN A 526 -5.26 -12.72 -23.24
C ASN A 526 -6.69 -12.64 -22.67
N PHE A 527 -7.72 -12.99 -23.45
CA PHE A 527 -9.08 -13.08 -22.94
C PHE A 527 -9.25 -14.37 -22.11
N THR A 528 -9.34 -14.21 -20.79
CA THR A 528 -9.77 -15.29 -19.89
C THR A 528 -11.30 -15.29 -19.79
N PRO A 529 -12.01 -16.36 -20.19
CA PRO A 529 -13.46 -16.48 -20.00
C PRO A 529 -13.81 -16.60 -18.50
N LYS A 530 -14.96 -16.05 -18.09
CA LYS A 530 -15.37 -16.02 -16.66
C LYS A 530 -16.85 -16.39 -16.47
N PRO A 531 -17.21 -17.04 -15.33
CA PRO A 531 -18.58 -17.36 -14.96
C PRO A 531 -19.57 -16.19 -15.06
N HIS A 532 -20.84 -16.51 -15.32
CA HIS A 532 -21.97 -15.57 -15.45
C HIS A 532 -21.78 -14.43 -16.49
N THR A 533 -20.85 -14.58 -17.43
CA THR A 533 -20.69 -13.70 -18.61
C THR A 533 -21.27 -14.36 -19.86
N PRO A 534 -21.76 -13.60 -20.87
CA PRO A 534 -22.16 -14.18 -22.15
C PRO A 534 -21.06 -15.03 -22.80
N PHE A 535 -19.79 -14.72 -22.55
CA PHE A 535 -18.63 -15.44 -23.08
C PHE A 535 -18.12 -16.59 -22.19
N GLN A 536 -18.88 -17.01 -21.16
CA GLN A 536 -18.48 -18.08 -20.22
C GLN A 536 -18.27 -19.46 -20.86
N TRP A 537 -18.70 -19.66 -22.11
CA TRP A 537 -18.54 -20.91 -22.88
C TRP A 537 -17.46 -20.84 -23.98
N HIS A 538 -16.73 -19.73 -24.10
CA HIS A 538 -15.57 -19.63 -24.98
C HIS A 538 -14.30 -20.13 -24.29
N THR A 539 -13.26 -20.46 -25.06
CA THR A 539 -11.85 -20.46 -24.64
C THR A 539 -10.96 -20.38 -25.88
N VAL A 540 -9.65 -20.21 -25.72
CA VAL A 540 -8.67 -20.12 -26.80
C VAL A 540 -7.42 -20.87 -26.39
N SER A 541 -6.86 -21.67 -27.31
CA SER A 541 -5.67 -22.46 -27.04
C SER A 541 -4.43 -21.60 -26.78
N THR A 542 -3.48 -22.12 -26.01
CA THR A 542 -2.22 -21.44 -25.70
C THR A 542 -1.43 -21.12 -26.98
N SER A 543 -1.37 -22.07 -27.91
CA SER A 543 -0.72 -21.92 -29.22
C SER A 543 -1.37 -20.83 -30.09
N GLU A 544 -2.68 -20.61 -29.97
CA GLU A 544 -3.38 -19.54 -30.69
C GLU A 544 -3.13 -18.15 -30.06
N PHE A 545 -3.06 -18.06 -28.73
CA PHE A 545 -2.58 -16.84 -28.05
C PHE A 545 -1.14 -16.49 -28.43
N GLU A 546 -0.26 -17.49 -28.54
CA GLU A 546 1.13 -17.31 -29.00
C GLU A 546 1.18 -16.84 -30.47
N ARG A 547 0.40 -17.47 -31.36
CA ARG A 547 0.30 -17.09 -32.78
C ARG A 547 -0.18 -15.64 -32.94
N LYS A 548 -1.27 -15.26 -32.27
CA LYS A 548 -1.83 -13.90 -32.27
C LYS A 548 -0.86 -12.88 -31.65
N SER A 549 -0.16 -13.27 -30.58
CA SER A 549 0.90 -12.45 -29.98
C SER A 549 2.07 -12.23 -30.93
N ALA A 550 2.53 -13.25 -31.64
CA ALA A 550 3.62 -13.13 -32.62
C ALA A 550 3.23 -12.23 -33.80
N LEU A 551 2.02 -12.40 -34.34
CA LEU A 551 1.43 -11.56 -35.39
C LEU A 551 1.39 -10.08 -34.98
N LEU A 552 0.88 -9.78 -33.79
CA LEU A 552 0.79 -8.41 -33.28
C LEU A 552 2.17 -7.80 -32.96
N ARG A 553 3.11 -8.59 -32.42
CA ARG A 553 4.50 -8.14 -32.20
C ARG A 553 5.18 -7.73 -33.50
N GLU A 554 5.01 -8.49 -34.59
CA GLU A 554 5.57 -8.14 -35.90
C GLU A 554 4.92 -6.90 -36.51
N ALA A 555 3.60 -6.71 -36.35
CA ALA A 555 2.92 -5.50 -36.77
C ALA A 555 3.41 -4.26 -35.99
N LEU A 556 3.54 -4.36 -34.66
CA LEU A 556 3.93 -3.24 -33.80
C LEU A 556 5.39 -2.79 -33.97
N LYS A 557 6.32 -3.64 -34.44
CA LYS A 557 7.69 -3.20 -34.83
C LYS A 557 7.69 -2.03 -35.81
N LYS A 558 6.64 -1.90 -36.63
CA LYS A 558 6.49 -0.87 -37.67
C LYS A 558 5.89 0.44 -37.12
N VAL A 559 5.39 0.44 -35.87
CA VAL A 559 4.70 1.57 -35.24
C VAL A 559 5.62 2.31 -34.26
N LYS A 560 6.19 3.43 -34.69
CA LYS A 560 7.04 4.29 -33.85
C LYS A 560 6.21 5.00 -32.77
N GLY A 561 6.73 5.04 -31.54
CA GLY A 561 6.10 5.70 -30.40
C GLY A 561 5.26 4.78 -29.49
N VAL A 562 5.22 3.47 -29.78
CA VAL A 562 4.52 2.46 -28.96
C VAL A 562 5.49 1.68 -28.08
N LYS A 563 5.13 1.47 -26.81
CA LYS A 563 5.65 0.39 -25.94
C LYS A 563 4.54 -0.64 -25.73
N ALA A 564 4.82 -1.91 -25.99
CA ALA A 564 3.84 -2.99 -25.83
C ALA A 564 4.26 -3.96 -24.72
N ASN A 565 3.35 -4.23 -23.77
CA ASN A 565 3.48 -5.27 -22.75
C ASN A 565 2.43 -6.37 -23.03
N TYR A 566 2.75 -7.63 -22.76
CA TYR A 566 1.87 -8.78 -23.02
C TYR A 566 1.73 -9.63 -21.75
N THR A 567 0.51 -10.10 -21.46
CA THR A 567 0.25 -11.06 -20.37
C THR A 567 0.79 -12.45 -20.71
N SER A 568 1.30 -13.19 -19.72
CA SER A 568 1.74 -14.57 -19.91
C SER A 568 0.55 -15.48 -20.25
N VAL A 569 0.71 -16.31 -21.28
CA VAL A 569 -0.29 -17.30 -21.69
C VAL A 569 -0.52 -18.36 -20.61
N ARG A 570 0.52 -18.69 -19.82
CA ARG A 570 0.43 -19.66 -18.71
C ARG A 570 -0.49 -19.16 -17.58
N ILE A 571 -0.43 -17.86 -17.26
CA ILE A 571 -1.34 -17.23 -16.28
C ILE A 571 -2.79 -17.41 -16.74
N SER A 572 -3.10 -17.00 -17.98
CA SER A 572 -4.48 -16.99 -18.48
C SER A 572 -5.08 -18.40 -18.64
N ALA A 573 -4.28 -19.39 -19.02
CA ALA A 573 -4.72 -20.79 -19.03
C ALA A 573 -5.05 -21.31 -17.60
N MET A 574 -4.28 -20.91 -16.59
CA MET A 574 -4.54 -21.27 -15.19
C MET A 574 -5.75 -20.52 -14.61
N GLU A 575 -5.90 -19.22 -14.92
CA GLU A 575 -7.08 -18.43 -14.53
C GLU A 575 -8.40 -18.96 -15.13
N ASP A 576 -8.35 -19.56 -16.34
CA ASP A 576 -9.49 -20.21 -16.97
C ASP A 576 -9.79 -21.56 -16.28
N PHE A 577 -8.78 -22.44 -16.20
CA PHE A 577 -8.87 -23.76 -15.57
C PHE A 577 -9.38 -23.70 -14.12
N LEU A 578 -8.86 -22.78 -13.31
CA LEU A 578 -9.33 -22.58 -11.94
C LEU A 578 -10.67 -21.83 -11.89
N GLY A 579 -10.83 -20.72 -12.64
CA GLY A 579 -11.99 -19.83 -12.55
C GLY A 579 -13.31 -20.47 -13.00
N ARG A 580 -13.24 -21.39 -13.98
CA ARG A 580 -14.38 -22.21 -14.41
C ARG A 580 -14.31 -23.66 -13.88
N GLY A 581 -13.45 -23.93 -12.91
CA GLY A 581 -13.31 -25.24 -12.30
C GLY A 581 -14.53 -25.71 -11.50
N ASP A 582 -14.44 -26.92 -10.97
CA ASP A 582 -15.39 -27.50 -10.01
C ASP A 582 -14.62 -28.06 -8.79
N ARG A 583 -15.35 -28.64 -7.84
CA ARG A 583 -14.77 -29.23 -6.61
C ARG A 583 -13.75 -30.34 -6.86
N SER A 584 -13.63 -30.90 -8.07
CA SER A 584 -12.56 -31.84 -8.41
C SER A 584 -11.17 -31.20 -8.46
N LEU A 585 -11.06 -29.86 -8.36
CA LEU A 585 -9.79 -29.15 -8.34
C LEU A 585 -9.17 -29.00 -6.95
N ALA A 586 -9.90 -29.25 -5.86
CA ALA A 586 -9.33 -29.14 -4.51
C ALA A 586 -8.07 -30.03 -4.30
N PRO A 587 -8.03 -31.30 -4.77
CA PRO A 587 -6.79 -32.08 -4.78
C PRO A 587 -5.63 -31.43 -5.55
N VAL A 588 -5.91 -30.79 -6.70
CA VAL A 588 -4.90 -30.08 -7.50
C VAL A 588 -4.35 -28.87 -6.75
N LEU A 589 -5.23 -28.08 -6.12
CA LEU A 589 -4.85 -26.89 -5.35
C LEU A 589 -4.02 -27.26 -4.12
N LYS A 590 -4.46 -28.26 -3.35
CA LYS A 590 -3.70 -28.81 -2.22
C LYS A 590 -2.34 -29.32 -2.69
N ARG A 591 -2.29 -30.06 -3.79
CA ARG A 591 -1.06 -30.66 -4.29
C ARG A 591 -0.08 -29.64 -4.91
N ALA A 592 -0.57 -28.59 -5.55
CA ALA A 592 0.26 -27.50 -6.06
C ALA A 592 0.94 -26.74 -4.91
N TRP A 593 0.20 -26.46 -3.83
CA TRP A 593 0.74 -25.88 -2.59
C TRP A 593 1.76 -26.82 -1.92
N GLU A 594 1.48 -28.12 -1.78
CA GLU A 594 2.45 -29.12 -1.26
C GLU A 594 3.74 -29.20 -2.09
N LEU A 595 3.66 -28.93 -3.39
CA LEU A 595 4.79 -28.89 -4.32
C LEU A 595 5.49 -27.51 -4.34
N GLY A 596 5.09 -26.57 -3.49
CA GLY A 596 5.73 -25.27 -3.34
C GLY A 596 5.28 -24.19 -4.31
N ALA A 597 4.07 -24.28 -4.91
CA ALA A 597 3.44 -23.11 -5.50
C ALA A 597 3.18 -22.05 -4.40
N HIS A 598 3.49 -20.78 -4.68
CA HIS A 598 3.24 -19.64 -3.78
C HIS A 598 3.39 -18.31 -4.55
N LYS A 599 2.61 -17.29 -4.17
CA LYS A 599 2.79 -15.89 -4.63
C LYS A 599 2.77 -15.72 -6.16
N ASP A 600 2.00 -16.59 -6.83
CA ASP A 600 2.09 -16.94 -8.27
C ASP A 600 2.02 -15.78 -9.27
N THR A 601 1.54 -14.60 -8.86
CA THR A 601 1.33 -13.43 -9.73
C THR A 601 2.39 -12.33 -9.65
N TRP A 602 3.27 -12.29 -8.63
CA TRP A 602 4.21 -11.17 -8.46
C TRP A 602 5.59 -11.59 -7.92
N TRP A 603 6.62 -11.28 -8.71
CA TRP A 603 8.07 -11.44 -8.45
C TRP A 603 8.61 -12.88 -8.48
N ASP A 604 9.64 -13.09 -9.32
CA ASP A 604 10.68 -14.14 -9.40
C ASP A 604 10.36 -15.64 -9.22
N GLY A 605 9.16 -16.05 -8.78
CA GLY A 605 8.77 -17.45 -8.56
C GLY A 605 7.90 -18.11 -9.64
N ALA A 606 7.33 -17.35 -10.58
CA ALA A 606 6.20 -17.78 -11.41
C ALA A 606 6.41 -19.12 -12.17
N GLU A 607 7.57 -19.36 -12.79
CA GLU A 607 7.82 -20.63 -13.50
C GLU A 607 7.96 -21.82 -12.53
N SER A 608 8.39 -21.59 -11.28
CA SER A 608 8.39 -22.62 -10.23
C SER A 608 6.95 -22.98 -9.84
N SER A 609 6.09 -21.97 -9.62
CA SER A 609 4.67 -22.20 -9.38
C SER A 609 3.99 -22.94 -10.53
N PHE A 610 4.24 -22.56 -11.80
CA PHE A 610 3.69 -23.29 -12.95
C PHE A 610 4.17 -24.74 -13.00
N ALA A 611 5.45 -25.02 -12.76
CA ALA A 611 5.97 -26.39 -12.69
C ALA A 611 5.30 -27.21 -11.57
N SER A 612 5.03 -26.60 -10.41
CA SER A 612 4.29 -27.22 -9.30
C SER A 612 2.83 -27.48 -9.67
N PHE A 613 2.16 -26.55 -10.38
CA PHE A 613 0.81 -26.73 -10.90
C PHE A 613 0.70 -27.81 -11.99
N ASP A 614 1.54 -27.77 -13.03
CA ASP A 614 1.53 -28.77 -14.11
C ASP A 614 1.70 -30.20 -13.54
N ARG A 615 2.61 -30.33 -12.56
CA ARG A 615 2.85 -31.59 -11.85
C ARG A 615 1.68 -31.99 -10.93
N ALA A 616 1.08 -31.05 -10.20
CA ALA A 616 -0.10 -31.32 -9.37
C ALA A 616 -1.31 -31.75 -10.20
N VAL A 617 -1.49 -31.18 -11.38
CA VAL A 617 -2.53 -31.53 -12.35
C VAL A 617 -2.38 -32.98 -12.83
N GLU A 618 -1.18 -33.42 -13.21
CA GLU A 618 -0.96 -34.81 -13.64
C GLU A 618 -0.98 -35.80 -12.45
N GLU A 619 -0.37 -35.47 -11.30
CA GLU A 619 -0.44 -36.32 -10.08
C GLU A 619 -1.88 -36.47 -9.54
N SER A 620 -2.77 -35.50 -9.80
CA SER A 620 -4.21 -35.59 -9.46
C SER A 620 -5.07 -36.21 -10.56
N GLY A 621 -4.49 -36.68 -11.67
CA GLY A 621 -5.23 -37.25 -12.80
C GLY A 621 -6.05 -36.24 -13.62
N MET A 622 -5.83 -34.94 -13.44
CA MET A 622 -6.56 -33.85 -14.11
C MET A 622 -5.91 -33.38 -15.42
N GLY A 623 -4.79 -33.99 -15.83
CA GLY A 623 -4.08 -33.64 -17.07
C GLY A 623 -4.92 -33.66 -18.34
N TRP A 624 -5.99 -34.45 -18.41
CA TRP A 624 -6.95 -34.41 -19.53
C TRP A 624 -7.81 -33.13 -19.50
N LYS A 625 -8.30 -32.73 -18.33
CA LYS A 625 -9.17 -31.56 -18.10
C LYS A 625 -8.40 -30.25 -18.30
N TYR A 626 -7.13 -30.20 -17.89
CA TYR A 626 -6.23 -29.08 -18.15
C TYR A 626 -5.86 -28.97 -19.63
N ARG A 627 -5.60 -30.10 -20.32
CA ARG A 627 -5.41 -30.11 -21.79
C ARG A 627 -6.62 -29.56 -22.54
N GLN A 628 -7.85 -29.84 -22.12
CA GLN A 628 -9.04 -29.24 -22.74
C GLN A 628 -9.08 -27.70 -22.67
N VAL A 629 -8.41 -27.08 -21.70
CA VAL A 629 -8.19 -25.62 -21.65
C VAL A 629 -7.00 -25.23 -22.53
N VAL A 630 -5.86 -25.88 -22.36
CA VAL A 630 -4.60 -25.56 -23.07
C VAL A 630 -4.72 -25.71 -24.59
N ASP A 631 -5.40 -26.74 -25.06
CA ASP A 631 -5.66 -27.05 -26.47
C ASP A 631 -6.93 -26.35 -27.01
N GLY A 632 -7.69 -25.66 -26.15
CA GLY A 632 -8.90 -24.92 -26.50
C GLY A 632 -10.16 -25.78 -26.75
N GLU A 633 -10.12 -27.09 -26.48
CA GLU A 633 -11.22 -28.02 -26.73
C GLU A 633 -12.52 -27.72 -25.95
N TRP A 634 -12.47 -26.85 -24.94
CA TRP A 634 -13.67 -26.42 -24.21
C TRP A 634 -14.53 -25.40 -24.96
N ASP A 635 -14.06 -24.87 -26.10
CA ASP A 635 -14.79 -23.86 -26.86
C ASP A 635 -16.03 -24.44 -27.54
N VAL A 636 -17.19 -23.82 -27.31
CA VAL A 636 -18.43 -24.13 -28.04
C VAL A 636 -18.67 -23.19 -29.23
N MET A 637 -17.80 -22.18 -29.42
CA MET A 637 -18.00 -21.04 -30.30
C MET A 637 -17.29 -21.11 -31.65
N GLU A 638 -16.33 -22.02 -31.87
CA GLU A 638 -15.55 -22.08 -33.11
C GLU A 638 -16.43 -22.39 -34.34
N LYS A 639 -16.30 -21.54 -35.36
CA LYS A 639 -17.04 -21.58 -36.63
C LYS A 639 -16.08 -21.85 -37.78
N LEU A 640 -16.26 -22.97 -38.46
CA LEU A 640 -15.43 -23.34 -39.61
C LEU A 640 -15.83 -22.57 -40.87
N GLY A 641 -14.89 -22.51 -41.83
CA GLY A 641 -15.06 -21.87 -43.14
C GLY A 641 -16.08 -22.56 -44.07
N ASP A 642 -16.80 -23.57 -43.60
CA ASP A 642 -17.95 -24.21 -44.28
C ASP A 642 -19.31 -23.65 -43.78
N GLY A 643 -19.30 -22.79 -42.75
CA GLY A 643 -20.48 -22.18 -42.14
C GLY A 643 -20.99 -22.86 -40.87
N ASN A 644 -20.45 -24.03 -40.49
CA ASN A 644 -20.89 -24.78 -39.31
C ASN A 644 -20.03 -24.53 -38.07
N TYR A 645 -20.63 -24.75 -36.89
CA TYR A 645 -19.94 -24.69 -35.60
C TYR A 645 -19.52 -26.09 -35.13
N ARG A 646 -18.34 -26.21 -34.53
CA ARG A 646 -17.91 -27.44 -33.85
C ARG A 646 -18.29 -27.45 -32.37
N GLY A 647 -18.08 -28.62 -31.78
CA GLY A 647 -18.25 -28.96 -30.37
C GLY A 647 -17.64 -30.33 -30.13
N GLN A 648 -17.20 -30.61 -28.90
CA GLN A 648 -16.43 -31.81 -28.55
C GLN A 648 -17.02 -33.11 -29.12
N GLY A 649 -16.16 -33.94 -29.74
CA GLY A 649 -16.63 -35.16 -30.40
C GLY A 649 -15.63 -35.92 -31.28
N GLY A 650 -14.39 -36.11 -30.81
CA GLY A 650 -13.55 -37.22 -31.27
C GLY A 650 -12.39 -36.90 -32.24
N GLY A 651 -11.21 -37.39 -31.88
CA GLY A 651 -10.13 -37.62 -32.83
C GLY A 651 -10.49 -38.76 -33.79
N GLY A 652 -11.12 -38.42 -34.93
CA GLY A 652 -11.59 -39.40 -35.91
C GLY A 652 -11.94 -38.77 -37.26
N LYS A 653 -11.62 -39.49 -38.35
CA LYS A 653 -11.97 -39.04 -39.71
C LYS A 653 -13.43 -39.37 -40.06
N GLY A 654 -14.33 -38.43 -39.78
CA GLY A 654 -15.51 -38.19 -40.64
C GLY A 654 -16.90 -38.27 -40.00
N ARG A 655 -17.80 -37.38 -40.48
CA ARG A 655 -19.23 -37.20 -40.12
C ARG A 655 -19.42 -36.72 -38.65
N ILE A 656 -20.50 -36.03 -38.27
CA ILE A 656 -21.86 -35.91 -38.83
C ILE A 656 -22.31 -34.43 -38.93
N ASP A 657 -23.11 -34.10 -39.95
CA ASP A 657 -23.85 -32.85 -40.13
C ASP A 657 -24.95 -32.64 -39.07
N ARG A 658 -24.93 -31.50 -38.36
CA ARG A 658 -26.03 -31.07 -37.46
C ARG A 658 -26.17 -29.55 -37.29
N GLY A 659 -27.08 -28.96 -38.06
CA GLY A 659 -27.92 -27.88 -37.54
C GLY A 659 -28.68 -28.34 -36.27
N ALA A 660 -29.11 -27.40 -35.43
CA ALA A 660 -29.83 -27.63 -34.16
C ALA A 660 -29.09 -28.43 -33.04
N ALA A 661 -27.80 -28.75 -33.18
CA ALA A 661 -27.00 -29.40 -32.12
C ALA A 661 -26.13 -28.43 -31.27
N ALA A 662 -26.26 -27.12 -31.48
CA ALA A 662 -25.60 -26.12 -30.63
C ALA A 662 -26.32 -25.91 -29.29
N ASP A 663 -27.66 -25.88 -29.31
CA ASP A 663 -28.54 -25.56 -28.16
C ASP A 663 -28.15 -26.30 -26.87
N LYS A 664 -28.15 -27.64 -26.94
CA LYS A 664 -27.99 -28.52 -25.77
C LYS A 664 -26.65 -28.39 -25.05
N ARG A 665 -25.63 -27.76 -25.66
CA ARG A 665 -24.34 -27.50 -25.01
C ARG A 665 -24.39 -26.25 -24.10
N LEU A 666 -25.20 -25.26 -24.47
CA LEU A 666 -25.42 -24.08 -23.63
C LEU A 666 -26.43 -24.37 -22.51
N ASP A 667 -27.30 -25.38 -22.69
CA ASP A 667 -28.17 -25.92 -21.64
C ASP A 667 -27.40 -26.65 -20.53
N ALA A 668 -26.28 -27.30 -20.87
CA ALA A 668 -25.52 -28.17 -19.98
C ALA A 668 -25.25 -27.50 -18.61
N PRO A 669 -25.47 -28.23 -17.49
CA PRO A 669 -25.32 -27.68 -16.15
C PRO A 669 -23.86 -27.36 -15.85
N LEU A 670 -23.62 -26.22 -15.21
CA LEU A 670 -22.30 -25.67 -14.90
C LEU A 670 -22.07 -25.66 -13.37
N PRO A 671 -20.82 -25.75 -12.89
CA PRO A 671 -20.51 -25.76 -11.46
C PRO A 671 -21.16 -24.59 -10.68
N TRP A 672 -21.16 -23.40 -11.27
CA TRP A 672 -21.71 -22.16 -10.70
C TRP A 672 -23.21 -21.91 -11.00
N ASP A 673 -23.92 -22.77 -11.74
CA ASP A 673 -25.35 -22.55 -12.05
C ASP A 673 -26.22 -22.51 -10.77
N HIS A 674 -25.78 -23.17 -9.70
CA HIS A 674 -26.45 -23.14 -8.41
C HIS A 674 -26.45 -21.75 -7.74
N ILE A 675 -25.56 -20.83 -8.12
CA ILE A 675 -25.56 -19.47 -7.57
C ILE A 675 -26.63 -18.61 -8.27
N ASP A 676 -27.56 -18.03 -7.50
CA ASP A 676 -28.44 -16.99 -7.99
C ASP A 676 -27.76 -15.62 -7.94
N THR A 677 -27.19 -15.24 -9.08
CA THR A 677 -26.62 -13.90 -9.32
C THR A 677 -27.65 -12.91 -9.88
N GLY A 678 -28.91 -13.32 -10.05
CA GLY A 678 -29.96 -12.58 -10.77
C GLY A 678 -29.82 -12.59 -12.29
N ILE A 679 -28.74 -13.15 -12.84
CA ILE A 679 -28.51 -13.17 -14.30
C ILE A 679 -29.12 -14.43 -14.90
N SER A 680 -30.07 -14.24 -15.82
CA SER A 680 -30.72 -15.34 -16.52
C SER A 680 -29.75 -16.08 -17.45
N LYS A 681 -29.62 -17.40 -17.29
CA LYS A 681 -28.87 -18.27 -18.20
C LYS A 681 -29.46 -18.26 -19.62
N VAL A 682 -30.76 -17.96 -19.78
CA VAL A 682 -31.38 -17.74 -21.10
C VAL A 682 -30.87 -16.44 -21.72
N TRP A 683 -30.85 -15.34 -20.95
CA TRP A 683 -30.32 -14.05 -21.42
C TRP A 683 -28.85 -14.15 -21.86
N LEU A 684 -28.02 -14.88 -21.11
CA LEU A 684 -26.61 -15.11 -21.46
C LEU A 684 -26.46 -15.76 -22.85
N LYS A 685 -27.33 -16.73 -23.21
CA LYS A 685 -27.35 -17.34 -24.55
C LYS A 685 -27.84 -16.35 -25.61
N THR A 686 -28.89 -15.60 -25.32
CA THR A 686 -29.46 -14.62 -26.26
C THR A 686 -28.47 -13.50 -26.58
N ASP A 687 -27.73 -13.00 -25.60
CA ASP A 687 -26.72 -11.95 -25.81
C ASP A 687 -25.42 -12.48 -26.43
N LEU A 688 -25.07 -13.75 -26.17
CA LEU A 688 -24.01 -14.45 -26.89
C LEU A 688 -24.34 -14.61 -28.39
N GLN A 689 -25.58 -14.97 -28.75
CA GLN A 689 -26.01 -15.04 -30.14
C GLN A 689 -25.94 -13.66 -30.82
N LYS A 690 -26.40 -12.60 -30.14
CA LYS A 690 -26.24 -11.22 -30.60
C LYS A 690 -24.77 -10.86 -30.84
N ALA A 691 -23.85 -11.31 -29.98
CA ALA A 691 -22.41 -11.11 -30.17
C ALA A 691 -21.88 -11.79 -31.43
N LEU A 692 -22.24 -13.05 -31.68
CA LEU A 692 -21.85 -13.79 -32.90
C LEU A 692 -22.35 -13.13 -34.19
N GLU A 693 -23.47 -12.41 -34.12
CA GLU A 693 -24.06 -11.64 -35.22
C GLU A 693 -23.52 -10.20 -35.32
N GLY A 694 -22.64 -9.78 -34.41
CA GLY A 694 -22.11 -8.40 -34.34
C GLY A 694 -23.12 -7.37 -33.84
N GLN A 695 -24.26 -7.80 -33.27
CA GLN A 695 -25.26 -6.88 -32.72
C GLN A 695 -24.82 -6.31 -31.37
N THR A 696 -24.84 -4.99 -31.24
CA THR A 696 -24.70 -4.28 -29.97
C THR A 696 -26.01 -4.27 -29.18
N VAL A 697 -25.91 -4.00 -27.89
CA VAL A 697 -27.06 -3.89 -26.97
C VAL A 697 -26.91 -2.59 -26.17
N PRO A 698 -27.94 -1.73 -26.12
CA PRO A 698 -27.83 -0.40 -25.52
C PRO A 698 -27.69 -0.45 -24.00
N ASP A 699 -27.15 0.62 -23.45
CA ASP A 699 -27.12 0.90 -22.01
C ASP A 699 -28.55 1.09 -21.48
N CYS A 700 -29.06 0.14 -20.68
CA CYS A 700 -30.44 0.17 -20.20
C CYS A 700 -30.75 1.30 -19.22
N ALA A 701 -29.75 1.83 -18.50
CA ALA A 701 -29.93 2.92 -17.54
C ALA A 701 -30.05 4.30 -18.21
N HIS A 702 -29.68 4.41 -19.48
CA HIS A 702 -29.65 5.68 -20.22
C HIS A 702 -30.42 5.68 -21.54
N SER A 703 -30.73 4.52 -22.13
CA SER A 703 -31.53 4.41 -23.36
C SER A 703 -33.04 4.34 -23.11
N GLY A 704 -33.48 4.02 -21.89
CA GLY A 704 -34.88 3.68 -21.59
C GLY A 704 -35.33 2.31 -22.12
N ILE A 705 -34.40 1.51 -22.67
CA ILE A 705 -34.67 0.17 -23.22
C ILE A 705 -34.14 -0.87 -22.24
N CYS A 706 -35.04 -1.66 -21.63
CA CYS A 706 -34.63 -2.79 -20.80
C CYS A 706 -33.94 -3.87 -21.64
N THR A 707 -32.93 -4.52 -21.07
CA THR A 707 -32.20 -5.62 -21.72
C THR A 707 -32.61 -7.00 -21.22
N GLU A 708 -33.57 -7.08 -20.28
CA GLU A 708 -34.19 -8.31 -19.76
C GLU A 708 -33.19 -9.34 -19.21
N CYS A 709 -32.13 -8.85 -18.54
CA CYS A 709 -31.06 -9.70 -18.01
C CYS A 709 -31.44 -10.52 -16.76
N GLY A 710 -32.61 -10.28 -16.17
CA GLY A 710 -33.13 -10.93 -14.96
C GLY A 710 -32.86 -10.18 -13.65
N VAL A 711 -31.86 -9.28 -13.62
CA VAL A 711 -31.36 -8.73 -12.35
C VAL A 711 -32.29 -7.67 -11.72
N CYS A 712 -32.90 -6.78 -12.51
CA CYS A 712 -33.71 -5.70 -11.95
C CYS A 712 -35.08 -6.24 -11.49
N GLY A 713 -35.41 -6.07 -10.22
CA GLY A 713 -36.63 -6.62 -9.62
C GLY A 713 -36.63 -6.54 -8.08
N GLY A 714 -37.61 -7.17 -7.44
CA GLY A 714 -37.82 -7.06 -5.99
C GLY A 714 -36.67 -7.58 -5.12
N ASP A 715 -35.91 -8.56 -5.61
CA ASP A 715 -34.87 -9.24 -4.83
C ASP A 715 -33.48 -8.58 -4.88
N PHE A 716 -33.13 -7.90 -5.98
CA PHE A 716 -31.82 -7.23 -6.17
C PHE A 716 -31.92 -5.71 -6.36
N GLY A 717 -33.13 -5.14 -6.36
CA GLY A 717 -33.39 -3.73 -6.63
C GLY A 717 -33.27 -3.36 -8.11
N GLU A 718 -33.03 -2.07 -8.39
CA GLU A 718 -32.94 -1.50 -9.73
C GLU A 718 -31.65 -0.67 -9.92
N ASN A 719 -31.40 -0.18 -11.14
CA ASN A 719 -30.28 0.72 -11.41
C ASN A 719 -30.50 2.08 -10.72
N VAL A 720 -29.69 2.40 -9.71
CA VAL A 720 -29.69 3.72 -9.08
C VAL A 720 -28.70 4.61 -9.83
N VAL A 721 -29.22 5.65 -10.49
CA VAL A 721 -28.43 6.70 -11.15
C VAL A 721 -28.60 8.01 -10.36
N ALA A 722 -27.49 8.61 -9.94
CA ALA A 722 -27.51 9.89 -9.24
C ALA A 722 -27.89 11.02 -10.20
N VAL A 723 -28.85 11.85 -9.80
CA VAL A 723 -29.16 13.10 -10.50
C VAL A 723 -27.94 14.02 -10.39
N PRO A 724 -27.32 14.45 -11.50
CA PRO A 724 -26.13 15.29 -11.44
C PRO A 724 -26.48 16.68 -10.89
N PRO A 725 -25.84 17.15 -9.80
CA PRO A 725 -26.03 18.51 -9.32
C PRO A 725 -25.37 19.52 -10.28
N PRO A 726 -25.73 20.82 -10.22
CA PRO A 726 -25.11 21.84 -11.04
C PRO A 726 -23.60 21.89 -10.82
N VAL A 727 -22.82 21.88 -11.91
CA VAL A 727 -21.36 22.01 -11.85
C VAL A 727 -21.01 23.41 -11.35
N PRO A 728 -20.24 23.56 -10.25
CA PRO A 728 -19.86 24.86 -9.73
C PRO A 728 -18.88 25.58 -10.67
N ALA A 729 -18.64 26.88 -10.44
CA ALA A 729 -17.53 27.56 -11.10
C ALA A 729 -16.19 27.04 -10.53
N PHE A 730 -15.19 26.86 -11.38
CA PHE A 730 -13.86 26.48 -10.93
C PHE A 730 -13.15 27.69 -10.29
N GLU A 731 -12.77 27.59 -9.02
CA GLU A 731 -12.08 28.68 -8.30
C GLU A 731 -10.56 28.75 -8.57
N GLY A 732 -10.02 27.80 -9.35
CA GLY A 732 -8.61 27.70 -9.71
C GLY A 732 -7.86 26.59 -8.97
N HIS A 733 -6.63 26.31 -9.41
CA HIS A 733 -5.77 25.31 -8.74
C HIS A 733 -5.11 25.90 -7.49
N HIS A 734 -4.89 25.07 -6.47
CA HIS A 734 -3.99 25.39 -5.37
C HIS A 734 -2.63 25.87 -5.91
N ALA A 735 -2.16 27.03 -5.43
CA ALA A 735 -0.83 27.55 -5.70
C ALA A 735 0.08 27.17 -4.52
N PRO A 736 1.01 26.19 -4.65
CA PRO A 736 1.81 25.72 -3.53
C PRO A 736 2.63 26.85 -2.92
N ASP A 737 2.38 27.15 -1.64
CA ASP A 737 3.06 28.26 -0.99
C ASP A 737 4.48 27.85 -0.56
N GLY A 738 5.47 28.47 -1.18
CA GLY A 738 6.90 28.27 -0.91
C GLY A 738 7.51 29.30 0.03
N ARG A 739 6.72 30.22 0.61
CA ARG A 739 7.19 31.20 1.59
C ARG A 739 7.79 30.49 2.81
N LYS A 740 8.79 31.13 3.43
CA LYS A 740 9.46 30.63 4.63
C LYS A 740 9.43 31.74 5.69
N CYS A 741 8.47 31.67 6.60
CA CYS A 741 8.18 32.72 7.59
C CYS A 741 8.48 32.31 9.03
N GLN A 742 8.55 31.00 9.30
CA GLN A 742 9.10 30.42 10.53
C GLN A 742 9.84 29.11 10.17
N ARG A 743 10.92 28.76 10.90
CA ARG A 743 11.53 27.42 10.91
C ARG A 743 11.50 26.97 12.36
N LEU A 744 10.70 25.95 12.67
CA LEU A 744 10.62 25.38 14.01
C LEU A 744 11.40 24.07 14.03
N ARG A 745 12.20 23.85 15.06
CA ARG A 745 12.81 22.55 15.39
C ARG A 745 12.09 21.97 16.60
N PHE A 746 11.77 20.70 16.53
CA PHE A 746 11.16 19.92 17.60
C PHE A 746 12.12 18.79 17.98
N THR A 747 12.25 18.54 19.28
CA THR A 747 12.85 17.31 19.80
C THR A 747 11.72 16.33 20.11
N PHE A 748 11.83 15.07 19.70
CA PHE A 748 10.79 14.06 19.92
C PHE A 748 11.36 12.66 20.25
N THR A 749 10.53 11.86 20.93
CA THR A 749 10.84 10.46 21.27
C THR A 749 10.44 9.50 20.15
N LYS A 750 11.04 8.30 20.14
CA LYS A 750 10.59 7.13 19.38
C LYS A 750 10.74 5.90 20.29
N LYS A 751 9.69 5.58 21.04
CA LYS A 751 9.56 4.43 21.96
C LYS A 751 8.53 3.41 21.39
N GLY A 752 8.18 2.37 22.15
CA GLY A 752 7.03 1.50 21.85
C GLY A 752 7.14 0.68 20.56
N LYS A 753 6.00 0.45 19.89
CA LYS A 753 5.91 -0.31 18.63
C LYS A 753 6.54 0.46 17.45
N GLU A 754 6.54 1.78 17.55
CA GLU A 754 7.02 2.75 16.55
C GLU A 754 8.52 2.62 16.25
N ILE A 755 9.32 1.96 17.10
CA ILE A 755 10.73 1.64 16.82
C ILE A 755 10.89 0.83 15.52
N TYR A 756 9.90 0.02 15.16
CA TYR A 756 9.85 -0.81 13.96
C TYR A 756 9.31 -0.08 12.70
N ILE A 757 8.93 1.20 12.83
CA ILE A 757 8.61 2.05 11.67
C ILE A 757 9.93 2.53 11.02
N GLY A 758 10.10 2.22 9.74
CA GLY A 758 11.26 2.60 8.94
C GLY A 758 11.36 4.10 8.69
N HIS A 759 12.54 4.59 8.32
CA HIS A 759 12.80 6.03 8.20
C HIS A 759 11.88 6.76 7.20
N LEU A 760 11.61 6.16 6.03
CA LEU A 760 10.72 6.75 5.02
C LEU A 760 9.26 6.76 5.48
N ASP A 761 8.83 5.69 6.14
CA ASP A 761 7.48 5.53 6.69
C ASP A 761 7.23 6.49 7.88
N MET A 762 8.27 6.75 8.67
CA MET A 762 8.26 7.77 9.70
C MET A 762 8.11 9.17 9.09
N LEU A 763 8.87 9.51 8.03
CA LEU A 763 8.70 10.79 7.33
C LEU A 763 7.30 10.95 6.73
N ARG A 764 6.73 9.88 6.13
CA ARG A 764 5.34 9.86 5.63
C ARG A 764 4.33 10.08 6.77
N SER A 765 4.54 9.41 7.91
CA SER A 765 3.70 9.55 9.10
C SER A 765 3.74 10.97 9.68
N LEU A 766 4.92 11.62 9.67
CA LEU A 766 5.12 13.00 10.09
C LEU A 766 4.46 14.01 9.12
N GLU A 767 4.55 13.80 7.80
CA GLU A 767 3.79 14.62 6.83
C GLU A 767 2.27 14.51 7.05
N ARG A 768 1.75 13.30 7.28
CA ARG A 768 0.32 13.09 7.55
C ARG A 768 -0.10 13.69 8.89
N ALA A 769 0.72 13.58 9.93
CA ALA A 769 0.49 14.22 11.23
C ALA A 769 0.39 15.75 11.09
N ALA A 770 1.33 16.37 10.39
CA ALA A 770 1.30 17.81 10.12
C ALA A 770 0.05 18.26 9.35
N ARG A 771 -0.49 17.42 8.45
CA ARG A 771 -1.76 17.69 7.73
C ARG A 771 -3.00 17.51 8.63
N ARG A 772 -3.06 16.45 9.45
CA ARG A 772 -4.14 16.26 10.45
C ARG A 772 -4.19 17.40 11.47
N ALA A 773 -3.02 17.87 11.92
CA ALA A 773 -2.86 19.05 12.77
C ALA A 773 -3.06 20.40 12.03
N ALA A 774 -3.50 20.38 10.76
CA ALA A 774 -3.76 21.55 9.91
C ALA A 774 -2.60 22.58 9.86
N LEU A 775 -1.35 22.12 9.95
CA LEU A 775 -0.19 23.00 10.05
C LEU A 775 0.09 23.72 8.73
N PRO A 776 0.39 25.04 8.74
CA PRO A 776 0.64 25.85 7.55
C PRO A 776 2.07 25.63 7.01
N VAL A 777 2.38 24.41 6.60
CA VAL A 777 3.74 23.97 6.20
C VAL A 777 4.09 24.41 4.77
N SER A 778 5.24 25.06 4.64
CA SER A 778 5.85 25.53 3.40
C SER A 778 6.16 24.38 2.44
N THR A 779 6.05 24.62 1.14
CA THR A 779 6.20 23.61 0.10
C THR A 779 7.49 23.76 -0.74
N SER A 780 7.87 22.69 -1.45
CA SER A 780 8.82 22.75 -2.55
C SER A 780 8.16 23.28 -3.83
N LEU A 781 8.61 24.44 -4.31
CA LEU A 781 8.20 25.05 -5.60
C LEU A 781 8.82 24.32 -6.82
N SER A 782 8.78 22.98 -6.83
CA SER A 782 9.20 22.19 -7.99
C SER A 782 7.99 21.92 -8.90
N PRO A 783 8.09 22.16 -10.22
CA PRO A 783 6.99 21.90 -11.16
C PRO A 783 6.64 20.40 -11.30
N PHE A 784 7.41 19.51 -10.68
CA PHE A 784 7.21 18.05 -10.70
C PHE A 784 6.73 17.45 -9.37
N SER A 785 6.87 18.18 -8.23
CA SER A 785 6.43 17.67 -6.92
C SER A 785 6.39 18.78 -5.86
N SER A 786 5.24 18.96 -5.21
CA SER A 786 5.04 19.91 -4.11
C SER A 786 5.02 19.19 -2.77
N ARG A 787 6.21 18.83 -2.27
CA ARG A 787 6.41 18.19 -0.96
C ARG A 787 6.40 19.23 0.15
N LEU A 788 6.06 18.80 1.37
CA LEU A 788 6.18 19.65 2.54
C LEU A 788 7.65 19.84 2.92
N ARG A 789 8.00 21.00 3.49
CA ARG A 789 9.33 21.29 4.02
C ARG A 789 9.45 20.78 5.45
N ILE A 790 9.51 19.46 5.53
CA ILE A 790 9.78 18.69 6.75
C ILE A 790 11.10 17.95 6.56
N SER A 791 11.96 17.94 7.58
CA SER A 791 13.26 17.25 7.54
C SER A 791 13.73 16.82 8.92
N THR A 792 14.39 15.67 9.02
CA THR A 792 14.96 15.12 10.26
C THR A 792 16.50 15.13 10.22
N ALA A 793 17.17 15.15 11.38
CA ALA A 793 18.64 15.29 11.43
C ALA A 793 19.39 14.12 10.79
N MET A 794 18.99 12.89 11.15
CA MET A 794 19.63 11.63 10.79
C MET A 794 18.58 10.51 10.89
N PRO A 795 18.57 9.48 10.03
CA PRO A 795 17.80 8.26 10.30
C PRO A 795 18.24 7.61 11.62
N LEU A 796 17.28 7.01 12.33
CA LEU A 796 17.53 6.07 13.43
C LEU A 796 17.55 4.64 12.86
N PRO A 797 18.41 3.72 13.35
CA PRO A 797 18.35 2.31 12.97
C PRO A 797 16.98 1.68 13.27
N LEU A 798 16.62 0.63 12.53
CA LEU A 798 15.37 -0.11 12.75
C LEU A 798 15.42 -0.82 14.10
N GLY A 799 14.32 -0.78 14.87
CA GLY A 799 14.27 -1.38 16.22
C GLY A 799 14.99 -0.60 17.31
N ALA A 800 15.85 0.37 16.97
CA ALA A 800 16.41 1.31 17.94
C ALA A 800 15.33 2.29 18.44
N SER A 801 15.47 2.72 19.70
CA SER A 801 14.61 3.71 20.34
C SER A 801 15.37 5.04 20.50
N SER A 802 14.68 6.12 20.82
CA SER A 802 15.30 7.45 20.96
C SER A 802 14.47 8.35 21.87
N GLN A 803 15.15 9.25 22.58
CA GLN A 803 14.53 10.36 23.33
C GLN A 803 14.81 11.74 22.71
N ALA A 804 15.60 11.78 21.63
CA ALA A 804 16.19 13.01 21.10
C ALA A 804 16.23 13.07 19.56
N GLU A 805 15.23 12.48 18.88
CA GLU A 805 15.09 12.70 17.43
C GLU A 805 14.78 14.17 17.17
N LEU A 806 15.42 14.74 16.14
CA LEU A 806 15.21 16.13 15.76
C LEU A 806 14.44 16.24 14.45
N LEU A 807 13.36 17.00 14.49
CA LEU A 807 12.45 17.31 13.40
C LEU A 807 12.47 18.82 13.13
N GLU A 808 12.54 19.23 11.86
CA GLU A 808 12.36 20.62 11.46
C GLU A 808 11.19 20.77 10.50
N ILE A 809 10.36 21.79 10.74
CA ILE A 809 9.22 22.16 9.90
C ILE A 809 9.35 23.66 9.56
N ILE A 810 9.19 24.00 8.29
CA ILE A 810 9.15 25.40 7.83
C ILE A 810 7.71 25.82 7.57
N LEU A 811 7.24 26.92 8.17
CA LEU A 811 5.88 27.43 8.05
C LEU A 811 5.79 28.65 7.10
N VAL A 812 4.62 28.85 6.49
CA VAL A 812 4.32 29.97 5.57
C VAL A 812 3.81 31.24 6.28
N ASP A 813 3.38 31.11 7.53
CA ASP A 813 3.12 32.22 8.45
C ASP A 813 3.90 32.02 9.78
N ARG A 814 3.65 32.87 10.78
CA ARG A 814 4.25 32.72 12.12
C ARG A 814 3.18 32.31 13.12
N ARG A 815 3.47 31.28 13.91
CA ARG A 815 2.61 30.73 14.96
C ARG A 815 3.35 30.72 16.30
N ASP A 816 2.62 30.54 17.39
CA ASP A 816 3.19 30.21 18.69
C ASP A 816 3.85 28.82 18.62
N PRO A 817 5.17 28.67 18.87
CA PRO A 817 5.83 27.37 18.82
C PRO A 817 5.18 26.34 19.76
N SER A 818 4.71 26.77 20.93
CA SER A 818 4.08 25.88 21.92
C SER A 818 2.70 25.38 21.46
N ALA A 819 1.95 26.20 20.72
CA ALA A 819 0.73 25.76 20.05
C ALA A 819 1.03 24.73 18.97
N VAL A 820 1.95 25.02 18.04
CA VAL A 820 2.32 24.09 16.96
C VAL A 820 2.82 22.75 17.51
N ALA A 821 3.56 22.76 18.63
CA ALA A 821 4.00 21.53 19.31
C ALA A 821 2.83 20.71 19.87
N ARG A 822 1.83 21.34 20.51
CA ARG A 822 0.61 20.65 21.00
C ARG A 822 -0.23 20.11 19.84
N ASP A 823 -0.45 20.94 18.82
CA ASP A 823 -1.25 20.60 17.64
C ASP A 823 -0.62 19.40 16.92
N LEU A 824 0.70 19.43 16.69
CA LEU A 824 1.45 18.31 16.11
C LEU A 824 1.40 17.06 17.00
N ALA A 825 1.67 17.18 18.30
CA ALA A 825 1.67 16.05 19.24
C ALA A 825 0.31 15.32 19.27
N SER A 826 -0.80 16.06 19.19
CA SER A 826 -2.16 15.49 19.11
C SER A 826 -2.43 14.63 17.87
N ALA A 827 -1.55 14.70 16.86
CA ALA A 827 -1.68 14.01 15.58
C ALA A 827 -0.56 12.97 15.32
N LEU A 828 0.36 12.74 16.26
CA LEU A 828 1.44 11.75 16.14
C LEU A 828 0.99 10.32 16.50
N PRO A 829 1.72 9.27 16.05
CA PRO A 829 1.59 7.91 16.60
C PRO A 829 1.94 7.86 18.09
N GLN A 830 1.32 6.94 18.85
CA GLN A 830 1.42 6.87 20.32
C GLN A 830 2.87 6.83 20.85
N GLY A 831 3.76 6.07 20.18
CA GLY A 831 5.19 5.99 20.53
C GLY A 831 6.06 7.16 20.10
N MET A 832 5.50 8.25 19.58
CA MET A 832 6.23 9.47 19.17
C MET A 832 5.70 10.72 19.89
N GLN A 833 6.48 11.28 20.82
CA GLN A 833 6.04 12.40 21.66
C GLN A 833 6.98 13.60 21.55
N ILE A 834 6.44 14.81 21.37
CA ILE A 834 7.22 16.06 21.35
C ILE A 834 7.71 16.40 22.77
N GLN A 835 9.01 16.68 22.91
CA GLN A 835 9.68 16.99 24.18
C GLN A 835 10.02 18.49 24.33
N ASP A 836 10.49 19.13 23.26
CA ASP A 836 10.89 20.54 23.24
C ASP A 836 10.64 21.15 21.85
N VAL A 837 10.52 22.47 21.76
CA VAL A 837 10.35 23.21 20.50
C VAL A 837 11.08 24.55 20.53
N GLU A 838 11.94 24.79 19.53
CA GLU A 838 12.69 26.05 19.37
C GLU A 838 12.47 26.67 17.98
N GLU A 839 12.52 28.01 17.89
CA GLU A 839 12.51 28.70 16.60
C GLU A 839 13.94 28.95 16.11
N ILE A 840 14.22 28.48 14.89
CA ILE A 840 15.52 28.59 14.22
C ILE A 840 15.49 29.70 13.17
N PRO A 841 16.58 30.46 12.99
CA PRO A 841 16.70 31.38 11.86
C PRO A 841 16.50 30.70 10.50
N ILE A 842 15.86 31.41 9.57
CA ILE A 842 15.59 30.95 8.19
C ILE A 842 16.72 31.38 7.22
N LYS A 843 17.45 32.43 7.60
CA LYS A 843 18.67 32.95 6.99
C LYS A 843 19.58 33.46 8.09
N TYR A 844 20.89 33.41 7.84
CA TYR A 844 21.86 34.15 8.66
C TYR A 844 21.72 35.66 8.38
N LEU A 845 22.14 36.52 9.32
CA LEU A 845 22.00 37.99 9.23
C LEU A 845 22.81 38.64 8.09
N ASN A 846 23.77 37.91 7.50
CA ASN A 846 24.50 38.27 6.29
C ASN A 846 23.73 37.94 4.99
N GLY A 847 22.56 37.29 5.09
CA GLY A 847 21.73 36.88 3.96
C GLY A 847 22.01 35.49 3.40
N THR A 848 23.00 34.73 3.89
CA THR A 848 23.21 33.34 3.45
C THR A 848 22.10 32.42 3.96
N VAL A 849 21.85 31.36 3.20
CA VAL A 849 20.92 30.30 3.62
C VAL A 849 21.50 29.64 4.87
N THR A 850 20.67 29.40 5.88
CA THR A 850 21.07 28.62 7.05
C THR A 850 21.27 27.16 6.68
N GLU A 851 22.35 26.58 7.18
CA GLU A 851 22.70 25.17 7.00
C GLU A 851 21.55 24.23 7.36
N SER A 852 21.49 23.11 6.65
CA SER A 852 20.58 22.01 6.94
C SER A 852 20.94 21.35 8.26
N MET A 853 19.97 20.67 8.87
CA MET A 853 20.18 20.04 10.17
C MET A 853 21.26 18.94 10.14
N SER A 854 21.45 18.28 8.99
CA SER A 854 22.52 17.28 8.78
C SER A 854 23.89 17.89 8.50
N GLU A 855 23.99 19.15 8.06
CA GLU A 855 25.26 19.91 7.97
C GLU A 855 25.64 20.55 9.32
N LEU A 856 24.67 20.81 10.19
CA LEU A 856 24.88 21.30 11.55
C LEU A 856 25.19 20.18 12.54
N LEU A 857 24.91 18.92 12.21
CA LEU A 857 25.15 17.75 13.05
C LEU A 857 26.65 17.60 13.36
N THR A 858 27.01 17.51 14.65
CA THR A 858 28.40 17.27 15.09
C THR A 858 28.58 15.90 15.72
N SER A 859 27.59 15.44 16.49
CA SER A 859 27.66 14.14 17.16
C SER A 859 26.30 13.62 17.60
N ALA A 860 26.23 12.33 17.91
CA ALA A 860 25.09 11.72 18.57
C ALA A 860 25.59 10.73 19.64
N THR A 861 24.94 10.73 20.80
CA THR A 861 25.22 9.76 21.87
C THR A 861 24.16 8.67 21.86
N PHE A 862 24.62 7.44 22.05
CA PHE A 862 23.78 6.26 22.19
C PHE A 862 24.13 5.51 23.48
N ILE A 863 23.13 4.87 24.06
CA ILE A 863 23.28 3.78 25.01
C ILE A 863 22.98 2.48 24.24
N VAL A 864 23.84 1.47 24.37
CA VAL A 864 23.76 0.20 23.66
C VAL A 864 23.93 -0.95 24.64
N HIS A 865 22.93 -1.82 24.71
CA HIS A 865 22.97 -3.06 25.46
C HIS A 865 23.55 -4.14 24.55
N VAL A 866 24.55 -4.86 25.06
CA VAL A 866 25.38 -5.79 24.30
C VAL A 866 25.54 -7.11 25.02
N ALA A 867 25.83 -8.17 24.26
CA ALA A 867 26.15 -9.50 24.76
C ALA A 867 27.38 -10.09 24.04
N VAL A 868 28.14 -10.92 24.75
CA VAL A 868 29.12 -11.84 24.16
C VAL A 868 28.51 -13.25 24.11
N PRO A 869 28.53 -13.94 22.96
CA PRO A 869 28.17 -15.36 22.87
C PRO A 869 29.18 -16.26 23.60
N GLY A 870 28.97 -16.46 24.90
CA GLY A 870 29.78 -17.34 25.75
C GLY A 870 30.72 -16.62 26.71
N ALA A 871 31.41 -17.39 27.55
CA ALA A 871 32.38 -16.86 28.53
C ALA A 871 33.72 -16.57 27.84
N VAL A 872 34.15 -15.30 27.87
CA VAL A 872 35.36 -14.80 27.21
C VAL A 872 35.98 -13.76 28.13
N LYS A 873 37.27 -13.90 28.45
CA LYS A 873 37.98 -12.94 29.30
C LYS A 873 38.83 -11.98 28.47
N ALA A 874 38.91 -10.74 28.92
CA ALA A 874 39.72 -9.73 28.27
C ALA A 874 41.21 -9.94 28.63
N PRO A 875 42.13 -9.95 27.65
CA PRO A 875 43.56 -9.99 27.93
C PRO A 875 44.01 -8.73 28.68
N ASP A 876 45.18 -8.78 29.30
CA ASP A 876 45.78 -7.58 29.88
C ASP A 876 46.11 -6.56 28.78
N VAL A 877 45.66 -5.31 28.98
CA VAL A 877 45.61 -4.23 27.98
C VAL A 877 46.95 -3.94 27.27
N LYS A 878 48.08 -4.38 27.85
CA LYS A 878 49.43 -4.24 27.27
C LYS A 878 49.69 -5.12 26.05
N LEU A 879 48.91 -6.18 25.82
CA LEU A 879 49.10 -7.10 24.68
C LEU A 879 48.34 -6.68 23.41
N ALA A 880 47.34 -5.81 23.51
CA ALA A 880 46.46 -5.46 22.38
C ALA A 880 47.01 -4.36 21.45
N ALA A 881 48.10 -3.68 21.82
CA ALA A 881 48.53 -2.43 21.17
C ALA A 881 49.18 -2.60 19.77
N ASN A 882 49.70 -3.79 19.44
CA ASN A 882 50.47 -4.03 18.22
C ASN A 882 49.72 -4.84 17.14
N ALA A 883 48.50 -5.30 17.40
CA ALA A 883 47.75 -6.13 16.45
C ALA A 883 47.14 -5.26 15.34
N ALA A 884 47.67 -5.37 14.11
CA ALA A 884 47.10 -4.71 12.94
C ALA A 884 45.70 -5.28 12.63
N ALA A 885 44.67 -4.43 12.73
CA ALA A 885 43.29 -4.86 12.52
C ALA A 885 43.05 -5.35 11.07
N PRO A 886 42.50 -6.55 10.84
CA PRO A 886 42.29 -7.07 9.50
C PRO A 886 41.21 -6.29 8.75
N VAL A 887 41.39 -6.14 7.43
CA VAL A 887 40.49 -5.37 6.56
C VAL A 887 39.24 -6.20 6.22
N TYR A 888 38.16 -6.00 6.98
CA TYR A 888 36.86 -6.56 6.67
C TYR A 888 36.19 -5.84 5.49
N ASP A 889 35.67 -6.60 4.52
CA ASP A 889 34.78 -6.08 3.48
C ASP A 889 33.31 -6.22 3.90
N VAL A 890 32.45 -5.29 3.46
CA VAL A 890 31.18 -5.00 4.18
C VAL A 890 29.94 -5.60 3.50
N ASP A 891 30.07 -6.14 2.29
CA ASP A 891 28.97 -6.73 1.51
C ASP A 891 28.68 -8.19 1.95
N GLY A 892 28.19 -8.35 3.18
CA GLY A 892 27.94 -9.66 3.82
C GLY A 892 26.74 -9.68 4.77
N GLY A 893 25.52 -9.58 4.23
CA GLY A 893 24.31 -9.95 4.98
C GLY A 893 24.16 -11.47 5.14
N PRO A 894 23.33 -11.97 6.07
CA PRO A 894 23.19 -13.40 6.33
C PRO A 894 22.39 -14.12 5.21
N GLY A 895 23.09 -14.51 4.14
CA GLY A 895 22.56 -15.35 3.07
C GLY A 895 23.43 -15.31 1.80
N GLY A 896 24.17 -16.39 1.51
CA GLY A 896 25.08 -16.40 0.35
C GLY A 896 26.04 -17.58 0.18
N LEU A 897 25.74 -18.77 0.71
CA LEU A 897 26.54 -19.97 0.41
C LEU A 897 26.19 -20.52 -0.99
N ASP A 898 26.73 -19.94 -2.07
CA ASP A 898 27.34 -20.72 -3.16
C ASP A 898 28.03 -19.91 -4.29
N LYS A 899 28.98 -20.59 -4.97
CA LYS A 899 29.43 -20.38 -6.38
C LYS A 899 29.94 -18.99 -6.83
N ALA A 900 31.27 -18.86 -6.85
CA ALA A 900 31.98 -18.27 -8.00
C ALA A 900 33.37 -18.94 -8.20
N GLY A 901 33.51 -19.77 -9.22
CA GLY A 901 34.79 -20.41 -9.55
C GLY A 901 35.61 -19.58 -10.54
N GLY A 902 36.79 -19.10 -10.14
CA GLY A 902 37.71 -18.37 -11.02
C GLY A 902 39.16 -18.58 -10.60
N LYS A 903 40.00 -19.08 -11.50
CA LYS A 903 41.45 -19.19 -11.26
C LYS A 903 42.10 -17.81 -11.29
N PRO A 904 42.91 -17.43 -10.29
CA PRO A 904 43.91 -16.39 -10.47
C PRO A 904 44.90 -16.79 -11.58
N LYS A 905 45.44 -15.80 -12.29
CA LYS A 905 46.69 -15.95 -13.04
C LYS A 905 47.87 -15.57 -12.13
N SER A 906 49.05 -16.08 -12.46
CA SER A 906 50.32 -15.45 -12.08
C SER A 906 50.45 -14.05 -12.72
N ASP A 907 51.29 -13.20 -12.16
CA ASP A 907 52.63 -12.91 -12.71
C ASP A 907 53.42 -11.99 -11.75
N ASN A 908 54.72 -12.26 -11.61
CA ASN A 908 55.82 -11.40 -11.10
C ASN A 908 55.79 -10.86 -9.64
N GLU A 909 56.57 -11.53 -8.77
CA GLU A 909 57.88 -11.05 -8.28
C GLU A 909 58.18 -9.53 -8.39
N ASP A 910 58.47 -8.84 -7.27
CA ASP A 910 59.85 -8.54 -6.83
C ASP A 910 59.91 -7.68 -5.53
N GLU A 911 61.11 -7.63 -4.94
CA GLU A 911 61.67 -6.73 -3.89
C GLU A 911 61.17 -6.83 -2.41
N ASP A 912 62.13 -7.30 -1.61
CA ASP A 912 62.18 -7.46 -0.15
C ASP A 912 61.99 -6.17 0.68
N ASP A 913 61.46 -6.31 1.90
CA ASP A 913 61.92 -5.55 3.08
C ASP A 913 61.61 -6.39 4.35
N GLU A 914 62.66 -6.84 5.06
CA GLU A 914 62.53 -7.69 6.26
C GLU A 914 62.33 -6.85 7.54
N ASP A 915 61.07 -6.60 7.93
CA ASP A 915 60.72 -6.20 9.30
C ASP A 915 59.86 -7.29 9.96
N ALA A 916 60.24 -7.73 11.15
CA ALA A 916 59.73 -8.98 11.75
C ALA A 916 58.33 -8.82 12.38
N PHE A 917 57.30 -9.22 11.64
CA PHE A 917 55.95 -9.43 12.18
C PHE A 917 55.83 -10.78 12.90
N GLU A 918 55.17 -10.79 14.06
CA GLU A 918 54.78 -12.01 14.78
C GLU A 918 53.71 -12.78 13.98
N ASP A 919 53.77 -14.11 14.01
CA ASP A 919 52.89 -14.97 13.19
C ASP A 919 51.41 -14.81 13.59
N PRO A 920 50.51 -14.42 12.66
CA PRO A 920 49.08 -14.35 12.92
C PRO A 920 48.45 -15.69 13.32
N GLU A 921 48.96 -16.84 12.87
CA GLU A 921 48.46 -18.16 13.28
C GLU A 921 48.92 -18.54 14.69
N GLU A 922 50.16 -18.20 15.08
CA GLU A 922 50.65 -18.39 16.45
C GLU A 922 49.89 -17.48 17.43
N THR A 923 49.64 -16.23 17.02
CA THR A 923 48.79 -15.29 17.76
C THR A 923 47.38 -15.85 17.93
N ALA A 924 46.73 -16.30 16.84
CA ALA A 924 45.39 -16.89 16.90
C ALA A 924 45.33 -18.16 17.76
N ARG A 925 46.39 -18.98 17.78
CA ARG A 925 46.53 -20.12 18.68
C ARG A 925 46.59 -19.71 20.15
N ALA A 926 47.39 -18.70 20.49
CA ALA A 926 47.47 -18.20 21.87
C ALA A 926 46.10 -17.69 22.37
N TRP A 927 45.35 -16.98 21.52
CA TRP A 927 43.98 -16.56 21.82
C TRP A 927 43.02 -17.76 21.99
N ALA A 928 43.15 -18.81 21.18
CA ALA A 928 42.33 -20.02 21.29
C ALA A 928 42.60 -20.80 22.60
N GLU A 929 43.87 -20.97 23.00
CA GLU A 929 44.22 -21.66 24.25
C GLU A 929 43.84 -20.84 25.51
N LEU A 930 43.93 -19.50 25.46
CA LEU A 930 43.44 -18.62 26.52
C LEU A 930 41.91 -18.69 26.67
N SER A 931 41.18 -18.69 25.55
CA SER A 931 39.71 -18.75 25.54
C SER A 931 39.17 -20.06 26.11
N ALA A 932 39.89 -21.18 25.93
CA ALA A 932 39.47 -22.51 26.35
C ALA A 932 39.42 -22.74 27.89
N ARG A 933 39.62 -21.71 28.72
CA ARG A 933 39.64 -21.79 30.19
C ARG A 933 38.80 -20.71 30.92
N ALA A 934 37.99 -19.94 30.20
CA ALA A 934 37.24 -18.84 30.79
C ALA A 934 36.05 -19.29 31.65
N ALA A 935 36.04 -18.86 32.92
CA ALA A 935 34.79 -18.63 33.66
C ALA A 935 34.16 -17.29 33.22
N GLU A 936 32.90 -17.08 33.58
CA GLU A 936 32.01 -15.96 33.22
C GLU A 936 32.70 -14.60 32.94
N THR A 937 32.31 -13.99 31.82
CA THR A 937 32.68 -12.64 31.37
C THR A 937 32.15 -11.59 32.35
N THR A 938 33.02 -10.72 32.86
CA THR A 938 32.70 -9.74 33.92
C THR A 938 32.64 -8.30 33.41
N THR A 939 32.11 -7.39 34.23
CA THR A 939 32.17 -5.93 34.00
C THR A 939 33.61 -5.41 33.89
N GLU A 940 34.59 -6.08 34.51
CA GLU A 940 36.01 -5.73 34.38
C GLU A 940 36.53 -6.09 32.97
N ASP A 941 36.11 -7.21 32.40
CA ASP A 941 36.46 -7.62 31.02
C ASP A 941 35.92 -6.60 30.01
N TRP A 942 34.66 -6.18 30.15
CA TRP A 942 34.07 -5.09 29.36
C TRP A 942 34.84 -3.77 29.50
N THR A 943 35.26 -3.42 30.71
CA THR A 943 36.05 -2.22 30.97
C THR A 943 37.42 -2.28 30.29
N ARG A 944 38.06 -3.46 30.26
CA ARG A 944 39.33 -3.72 29.57
C ARG A 944 39.18 -3.60 28.05
N TRP A 945 38.15 -4.19 27.44
CA TRP A 945 37.88 -4.06 26.00
C TRP A 945 37.57 -2.62 25.57
N VAL A 946 36.79 -1.88 26.37
CA VAL A 946 36.54 -0.45 26.15
C VAL A 946 37.84 0.35 26.25
N ALA A 947 38.67 0.10 27.26
CA ALA A 947 39.97 0.77 27.41
C ALA A 947 40.91 0.49 26.22
N ALA A 948 40.94 -0.73 25.70
CA ALA A 948 41.72 -1.08 24.51
C ALA A 948 41.16 -0.41 23.23
N CYS A 949 39.84 -0.33 23.04
CA CYS A 949 39.24 0.47 21.95
C CYS A 949 39.52 1.98 22.08
N LEU A 950 39.64 2.48 23.32
CA LEU A 950 40.06 3.85 23.58
C LEU A 950 41.55 4.08 23.26
N ALA A 951 42.39 3.04 23.34
CA ALA A 951 43.84 3.10 23.10
C ALA A 951 44.29 2.87 21.64
N LEU A 952 43.41 2.46 20.72
CA LEU A 952 43.74 2.33 19.29
C LEU A 952 44.16 3.69 18.67
N ASP A 953 45.20 3.72 17.83
CA ASP A 953 45.56 4.93 17.07
C ASP A 953 44.66 5.16 15.85
N ALA A 954 44.16 4.08 15.22
CA ALA A 954 43.30 4.10 14.05
C ALA A 954 42.46 2.82 13.95
N PHE A 955 41.29 2.89 13.30
CA PHE A 955 40.50 1.71 12.92
C PHE A 955 39.90 1.90 11.50
N PRO A 956 40.69 1.69 10.44
CA PRO A 956 40.28 1.96 9.06
C PRO A 956 39.38 0.86 8.49
N ILE A 957 38.15 1.22 8.07
CA ILE A 957 37.25 0.30 7.34
C ILE A 957 36.91 0.81 5.94
N LYS A 958 36.69 -0.12 5.01
CA LYS A 958 36.32 0.17 3.61
C LYS A 958 34.81 0.31 3.48
N LYS A 959 34.30 1.55 3.32
CA LYS A 959 32.87 1.82 3.10
C LYS A 959 32.57 1.96 1.60
N THR A 960 31.87 0.98 1.03
CA THR A 960 31.36 1.02 -0.36
C THR A 960 30.02 1.74 -0.44
N SER A 961 29.86 2.61 -1.43
CA SER A 961 28.59 3.32 -1.70
C SER A 961 27.68 2.54 -2.66
N LYS A 962 26.37 2.83 -2.66
CA LYS A 962 25.39 2.29 -3.61
C LYS A 962 25.64 2.63 -5.10
N ARG A 963 26.80 3.20 -5.44
CA ARG A 963 27.28 3.46 -6.82
C ARG A 963 28.60 2.75 -7.14
N GLY A 964 29.08 1.86 -6.27
CA GLY A 964 30.34 1.12 -6.43
C GLY A 964 31.60 1.86 -5.94
N ASN A 965 31.54 3.18 -5.70
CA ASN A 965 32.68 3.91 -5.16
C ASN A 965 32.96 3.45 -3.72
N SER A 966 34.14 2.85 -3.50
CA SER A 966 34.69 2.54 -2.16
C SER A 966 35.53 3.71 -1.63
N ARG A 967 35.57 3.87 -0.31
CA ARG A 967 36.51 4.76 0.40
C ARG A 967 36.87 4.17 1.76
N THR A 968 38.09 4.37 2.22
CA THR A 968 38.49 4.04 3.60
C THR A 968 38.00 5.13 4.54
N VAL A 969 37.44 4.75 5.69
CA VAL A 969 36.98 5.64 6.75
C VAL A 969 37.48 5.11 8.09
N ASP A 970 38.17 5.94 8.84
CA ASP A 970 38.70 5.60 10.16
C ASP A 970 37.62 5.78 11.24
N LEU A 971 37.14 4.68 11.80
CA LEU A 971 36.10 4.71 12.84
C LEU A 971 36.63 5.24 14.17
N LYS A 972 37.92 5.04 14.47
CA LYS A 972 38.53 5.49 15.72
C LYS A 972 38.57 7.02 15.79
N LYS A 973 38.85 7.67 14.65
CA LYS A 973 38.72 9.13 14.51
C LYS A 973 37.28 9.65 14.62
N GLN A 974 36.27 8.78 14.46
CA GLN A 974 34.85 9.12 14.64
C GLN A 974 34.32 8.79 16.05
N LEU A 975 35.16 8.32 16.98
CA LEU A 975 34.79 8.06 18.37
C LEU A 975 35.20 9.22 19.28
N ILE A 976 34.22 9.92 19.85
CA ILE A 976 34.47 10.99 20.85
C ILE A 976 34.60 10.40 22.25
N ASP A 977 33.80 9.39 22.57
CA ASP A 977 33.62 8.87 23.93
C ASP A 977 33.04 7.44 23.87
N LEU A 978 33.50 6.57 24.78
CA LEU A 978 33.04 5.19 24.97
C LEU A 978 33.26 4.81 26.44
N GLN A 979 32.21 4.36 27.12
CA GLN A 979 32.27 3.93 28.51
C GLN A 979 31.28 2.79 28.79
N VAL A 980 31.63 1.91 29.72
CA VAL A 980 30.67 1.00 30.36
C VAL A 980 29.78 1.84 31.30
N LEU A 981 28.50 1.46 31.43
CA LEU A 981 27.57 2.01 32.42
C LEU A 981 27.13 0.94 33.42
N ASP A 982 26.88 1.37 34.65
CA ASP A 982 26.06 0.65 35.63
C ASP A 982 24.57 1.01 35.49
N ASP A 983 23.68 0.20 36.09
CA ASP A 983 22.23 0.35 35.93
C ASP A 983 21.67 1.66 36.49
N ASP A 984 22.29 2.22 37.54
CA ASP A 984 21.83 3.48 38.13
C ASP A 984 22.23 4.68 37.26
N ALA A 985 23.42 4.67 36.66
CA ALA A 985 23.80 5.64 35.63
C ALA A 985 22.90 5.53 34.38
N VAL A 986 22.51 4.32 33.95
CA VAL A 986 21.53 4.11 32.86
C VAL A 986 20.18 4.74 33.21
N ARG A 987 19.67 4.50 34.43
CA ARG A 987 18.40 5.06 34.92
C ARG A 987 18.43 6.58 35.02
N GLU A 988 19.53 7.16 35.51
CA GLU A 988 19.70 8.62 35.61
C GLU A 988 19.72 9.27 34.22
N MET A 989 20.52 8.74 33.28
CA MET A 989 20.67 9.28 31.92
C MET A 989 19.38 9.21 31.07
N LEU A 990 18.40 8.41 31.49
CA LEU A 990 17.14 8.17 30.80
C LEU A 990 15.91 8.61 31.63
N GLY A 991 16.13 9.33 32.73
CA GLY A 991 15.09 10.07 33.45
C GLY A 991 14.14 9.23 34.32
N GLY A 992 14.53 8.02 34.72
CA GLY A 992 13.74 7.15 35.60
C GLY A 992 12.55 6.42 34.93
N GLU A 993 11.90 7.02 33.93
CA GLU A 993 10.85 6.39 33.10
C GLU A 993 11.47 5.48 32.01
N TYR A 994 12.19 4.46 32.47
CA TYR A 994 12.95 3.51 31.65
C TYR A 994 12.04 2.38 31.11
N ASP A 995 11.26 2.68 30.07
CA ASP A 995 10.39 1.71 29.36
C ASP A 995 11.16 0.84 28.36
N VAL A 996 12.25 0.24 28.80
CA VAL A 996 12.95 -0.83 28.09
C VAL A 996 13.16 -1.95 29.11
N PRO A 997 13.04 -3.23 28.74
CA PRO A 997 13.53 -4.29 29.60
C PRO A 997 15.06 -4.17 29.70
N ILE A 998 15.57 -3.71 30.86
CA ILE A 998 16.82 -4.27 31.36
C ILE A 998 16.45 -5.71 31.74
N PRO A 999 17.15 -6.75 31.25
CA PRO A 999 17.10 -8.06 31.89
C PRO A 999 17.35 -7.83 33.39
N ARG A 1000 16.37 -8.15 34.25
CA ARG A 1000 16.34 -7.65 35.64
C ARG A 1000 17.57 -8.02 36.48
N GLU A 1001 18.34 -8.99 35.99
CA GLU A 1001 19.74 -9.22 36.32
C GLU A 1001 20.53 -9.23 35.00
N LEU A 1002 21.64 -8.47 34.91
CA LEU A 1002 22.57 -8.55 33.78
C LEU A 1002 23.13 -9.97 33.70
N GLN A 1003 22.67 -10.76 32.72
CA GLN A 1003 23.12 -12.13 32.54
C GLN A 1003 24.65 -12.15 32.28
N PRO A 1004 25.38 -13.18 32.75
CA PRO A 1004 26.82 -13.29 32.55
C PRO A 1004 27.21 -13.10 31.08
N GLY A 1005 28.12 -12.15 30.79
CA GLY A 1005 28.47 -11.76 29.42
C GLY A 1005 27.60 -10.70 28.76
N THR A 1006 26.70 -10.04 29.48
CA THR A 1006 26.02 -8.81 29.01
C THR A 1006 26.64 -7.54 29.60
N ALA A 1007 26.44 -6.39 28.93
CA ALA A 1007 26.78 -5.07 29.46
C ALA A 1007 25.93 -3.96 28.84
N CYS A 1008 25.95 -2.80 29.48
CA CYS A 1008 25.45 -1.54 28.94
C CYS A 1008 26.61 -0.61 28.61
N LEU A 1009 26.67 -0.09 27.38
CA LEU A 1009 27.73 0.79 26.89
C LEU A 1009 27.14 2.12 26.42
N LYS A 1010 27.73 3.24 26.85
CA LYS A 1010 27.49 4.56 26.26
C LYS A 1010 28.61 4.85 25.28
N PHE A 1011 28.25 5.32 24.07
CA PHE A 1011 29.22 5.90 23.15
C PHE A 1011 28.71 7.19 22.51
N THR A 1012 29.64 8.08 22.16
CA THR A 1012 29.35 9.29 21.39
C THR A 1012 30.15 9.25 20.09
N GLY A 1013 29.43 9.19 18.96
CA GLY A 1013 30.03 9.24 17.62
C GLY A 1013 30.09 10.67 17.10
N GLU A 1014 31.22 11.08 16.55
CA GLU A 1014 31.30 12.28 15.69
C GLU A 1014 30.59 12.01 14.35
N TYR A 1015 30.01 13.05 13.78
CA TYR A 1015 29.45 13.08 12.45
C TYR A 1015 30.07 14.24 11.66
N THR A 1016 30.70 13.91 10.54
CA THR A 1016 31.34 14.85 9.61
C THR A 1016 30.74 14.73 8.21
N CYS A 1017 31.24 15.52 7.25
CA CYS A 1017 30.91 15.34 5.84
C CYS A 1017 31.33 13.96 5.28
N GLU A 1018 32.19 13.23 5.99
CA GLU A 1018 32.56 11.86 5.64
C GLU A 1018 31.58 10.81 6.20
N GLY A 1019 30.61 11.21 7.01
CA GLY A 1019 29.70 10.35 7.75
C GLY A 1019 30.03 10.36 9.24
N GLY A 1020 29.46 9.41 9.99
CA GLY A 1020 29.76 9.26 11.42
C GLY A 1020 29.71 7.81 11.88
N LEU A 1021 30.06 7.61 13.14
CA LEU A 1021 30.12 6.30 13.78
C LEU A 1021 28.71 5.76 14.06
N SER A 1022 28.31 4.69 13.37
CA SER A 1022 27.08 3.94 13.70
C SER A 1022 27.31 2.99 14.87
N VAL A 1023 26.20 2.50 15.44
CA VAL A 1023 26.20 1.42 16.43
C VAL A 1023 27.00 0.21 15.91
N ASP A 1024 26.78 -0.19 14.66
CA ASP A 1024 27.46 -1.33 14.03
C ASP A 1024 28.97 -1.12 13.89
N GLY A 1025 29.41 0.11 13.55
CA GLY A 1025 30.84 0.43 13.48
C GLY A 1025 31.52 0.43 14.86
N MET A 1026 30.81 0.89 15.89
CA MET A 1026 31.28 0.81 17.28
C MET A 1026 31.39 -0.65 17.75
N LEU A 1027 30.43 -1.50 17.38
CA LEU A 1027 30.45 -2.94 17.66
C LEU A 1027 31.53 -3.71 16.88
N GLN A 1028 31.82 -3.32 15.63
CA GLN A 1028 32.92 -3.89 14.84
C GLN A 1028 34.28 -3.65 15.51
N MET A 1029 34.53 -2.41 15.96
CA MET A 1029 35.75 -2.03 16.67
C MET A 1029 35.89 -2.80 18.00
N LEU A 1030 34.81 -2.87 18.80
CA LEU A 1030 34.78 -3.68 20.02
C LEU A 1030 35.02 -5.17 19.75
N SER A 1031 34.35 -5.75 18.75
CA SER A 1031 34.49 -7.18 18.42
C SER A 1031 35.91 -7.52 17.98
N SER A 1032 36.54 -6.64 17.20
CA SER A 1032 37.94 -6.79 16.78
C SER A 1032 38.94 -6.73 17.94
N VAL A 1033 38.62 -5.97 19.00
CA VAL A 1033 39.46 -5.85 20.21
C VAL A 1033 39.16 -6.96 21.22
N ALA A 1034 37.94 -7.48 21.25
CA ALA A 1034 37.54 -8.60 22.09
C ALA A 1034 37.96 -9.98 21.53
N GLY A 1035 38.29 -10.05 20.24
CA GLY A 1035 38.56 -11.31 19.53
C GLY A 1035 37.30 -12.15 19.24
N VAL A 1036 36.11 -11.62 19.55
CA VAL A 1036 34.81 -12.31 19.47
C VAL A 1036 33.70 -11.36 19.04
N THR A 1037 32.70 -11.87 18.34
CA THR A 1037 31.54 -11.07 17.89
C THR A 1037 30.71 -10.59 19.07
N ILE A 1038 30.65 -9.28 19.27
CA ILE A 1038 29.77 -8.65 20.27
C ILE A 1038 28.44 -8.30 19.61
N GLU A 1039 27.34 -8.83 20.17
CA GLU A 1039 26.00 -8.71 19.58
C GLU A 1039 25.18 -7.60 20.26
N PRO A 1040 24.46 -6.76 19.49
CA PRO A 1040 23.55 -5.78 20.05
C PRO A 1040 22.22 -6.42 20.49
N LEU A 1041 21.86 -6.22 21.75
CA LEU A 1041 20.52 -6.51 22.28
C LEU A 1041 19.57 -5.34 22.00
N HIS A 1042 20.03 -4.12 22.28
CA HIS A 1042 19.28 -2.88 22.06
C HIS A 1042 20.20 -1.68 21.85
N SER A 1043 19.79 -0.69 21.05
CA SER A 1043 20.37 0.66 21.06
C SER A 1043 19.29 1.74 21.24
N HIS A 1044 19.59 2.70 22.10
CA HIS A 1044 18.79 3.88 22.40
C HIS A 1044 19.61 5.15 22.11
N ARG A 1045 19.09 6.08 21.31
CA ARG A 1045 19.74 7.38 21.06
C ARG A 1045 19.37 8.39 22.16
N THR A 1046 20.33 8.74 23.01
CA THR A 1046 20.13 9.64 24.16
C THR A 1046 20.17 11.11 23.80
N SER A 1047 20.97 11.50 22.80
CA SER A 1047 21.13 12.88 22.35
C SER A 1047 21.49 13.00 20.87
N ILE A 1048 21.14 14.15 20.27
CA ILE A 1048 21.72 14.64 19.02
C ILE A 1048 22.31 16.01 19.30
N HIS A 1049 23.59 16.20 18.95
CA HIS A 1049 24.30 17.47 19.13
C HIS A 1049 24.50 18.16 17.78
N LEU A 1050 24.06 19.41 17.72
CA LEU A 1050 24.27 20.31 16.59
C LEU A 1050 25.27 21.40 16.97
N ARG A 1051 26.12 21.80 16.01
CA ARG A 1051 27.01 22.95 16.12
C ARG A 1051 26.18 24.20 16.40
N LYS A 1052 26.52 24.93 17.46
CA LYS A 1052 25.87 26.21 17.77
C LYS A 1052 26.02 27.17 16.59
N MET A 1053 24.89 27.62 16.05
CA MET A 1053 24.84 28.66 15.02
C MET A 1053 25.23 29.99 15.65
N THR A 1054 26.47 30.44 15.46
CA THR A 1054 26.91 31.76 15.94
C THR A 1054 26.17 32.86 15.17
N PRO A 1055 25.34 33.71 15.84
CA PRO A 1055 24.74 34.84 15.15
C PRO A 1055 25.82 35.85 14.74
N PRO A 1056 25.77 36.44 13.54
CA PRO A 1056 26.72 37.47 13.13
C PRO A 1056 26.80 38.65 14.13
N PRO A 1057 27.99 39.25 14.34
CA PRO A 1057 28.21 40.27 15.36
C PRO A 1057 27.29 41.51 15.27
N PRO A 1058 26.91 42.14 16.41
CA PRO A 1058 25.99 43.29 16.44
C PRO A 1058 26.44 44.51 15.62
N ASP A 1059 27.74 44.71 15.43
CA ASP A 1059 28.34 45.73 14.58
C ASP A 1059 28.00 45.57 13.08
N LYS A 1060 27.67 44.34 12.63
CA LYS A 1060 27.25 44.07 11.24
C LYS A 1060 25.74 44.03 11.06
N LEU A 1061 24.97 44.09 12.14
CA LEU A 1061 23.49 44.06 12.13
C LEU A 1061 22.84 45.34 11.58
N TRP A 1062 23.56 46.48 11.64
CA TRP A 1062 23.02 47.80 11.27
C TRP A 1062 23.27 48.21 9.81
N LEU A 1063 24.36 47.75 9.19
CA LEU A 1063 24.80 48.25 7.89
C LEU A 1063 24.12 47.61 6.67
N THR A 1064 23.56 46.40 6.78
CA THR A 1064 23.02 45.63 5.64
C THR A 1064 21.56 45.93 5.32
N ASN A 1065 20.76 46.35 6.29
CA ASN A 1065 19.32 46.61 6.10
C ASN A 1065 19.02 48.06 5.72
N ILE A 1066 19.72 49.03 6.32
CA ILE A 1066 19.52 50.46 6.02
C ILE A 1066 19.96 50.78 4.59
N THR A 1067 21.18 50.39 4.22
CA THR A 1067 21.75 50.66 2.88
C THR A 1067 20.90 50.12 1.73
N ARG A 1068 20.21 48.99 1.91
CA ARG A 1068 19.32 48.42 0.90
C ARG A 1068 17.98 49.16 0.78
N ALA A 1069 17.39 49.59 1.90
CA ALA A 1069 16.17 50.39 1.89
C ALA A 1069 16.42 51.80 1.33
N GLU A 1070 17.54 52.42 1.69
CA GLU A 1070 17.95 53.73 1.19
C GLU A 1070 18.33 53.68 -0.30
N ALA A 1071 19.03 52.65 -0.77
CA ALA A 1071 19.30 52.45 -2.19
C ALA A 1071 18.02 52.25 -3.01
N PHE A 1072 17.03 51.52 -2.47
CA PHE A 1072 15.75 51.31 -3.15
C PHE A 1072 14.94 52.62 -3.25
N MET A 1073 14.81 53.38 -2.15
CA MET A 1073 14.15 54.70 -2.18
C MET A 1073 14.93 55.75 -2.99
N ALA A 1074 16.26 55.64 -3.09
CA ALA A 1074 17.05 56.47 -4.00
C ALA A 1074 16.78 56.12 -5.47
N MET A 1075 16.64 54.84 -5.81
CA MET A 1075 16.22 54.39 -7.14
C MET A 1075 14.80 54.86 -7.48
N GLU A 1076 13.82 54.75 -6.57
CA GLU A 1076 12.46 55.26 -6.82
C GLU A 1076 12.45 56.76 -7.09
N ARG A 1077 13.18 57.56 -6.29
CA ARG A 1077 13.28 59.01 -6.51
C ARG A 1077 13.95 59.34 -7.85
N GLN A 1078 15.04 58.65 -8.22
CA GLN A 1078 15.66 58.81 -9.53
C GLN A 1078 14.73 58.39 -10.68
N TRP A 1079 13.87 57.38 -10.47
CA TRP A 1079 12.93 56.92 -11.48
C TRP A 1079 11.79 57.91 -11.70
N ASP A 1080 11.21 58.47 -10.64
CA ASP A 1080 10.15 59.50 -10.72
C ASP A 1080 10.69 60.83 -11.29
N GLU A 1081 11.89 61.26 -10.93
CA GLU A 1081 12.56 62.41 -11.60
C GLU A 1081 12.84 62.13 -13.09
N SER A 1082 13.25 60.90 -13.44
CA SER A 1082 13.50 60.49 -14.83
C SER A 1082 12.21 60.38 -15.65
N ALA A 1083 11.09 60.03 -15.02
CA ALA A 1083 9.76 60.01 -15.64
C ALA A 1083 9.26 61.45 -15.89
N ARG A 1084 9.33 62.32 -14.87
CA ARG A 1084 8.93 63.73 -14.99
C ARG A 1084 9.72 64.49 -16.06
N ARG A 1085 11.00 64.17 -16.26
CA ARG A 1085 11.83 64.76 -17.33
C ARG A 1085 11.51 64.26 -18.75
N ARG A 1086 10.70 63.22 -18.93
CA ARG A 1086 10.29 62.71 -20.26
C ARG A 1086 8.86 63.09 -20.67
N GLY A 1087 8.06 63.62 -19.75
CA GLY A 1087 6.66 64.03 -19.97
C GLY A 1087 6.48 65.32 -20.78
N SER A 1088 7.25 65.56 -21.84
CA SER A 1088 7.15 66.81 -22.63
C SER A 1088 7.60 66.69 -24.09
N ASN A 1089 6.92 65.87 -24.90
CA ASN A 1089 6.61 66.29 -26.27
C ASN A 1089 5.42 65.55 -26.91
N ARG A 1090 4.91 66.15 -27.99
CA ARG A 1090 3.86 65.64 -28.90
C ARG A 1090 4.41 64.47 -29.73
N GLY A 1091 3.63 63.55 -30.32
CA GLY A 1091 2.17 63.41 -30.43
C GLY A 1091 1.75 62.97 -31.85
N PHE A 1092 0.54 62.42 -31.99
CA PHE A 1092 -0.15 62.03 -33.25
C PHE A 1092 0.36 60.78 -34.04
N MET A 1093 -0.64 60.01 -34.50
CA MET A 1093 -0.71 59.07 -35.64
C MET A 1093 0.38 57.98 -35.83
N GLY A 1094 -0.09 56.81 -36.27
CA GLY A 1094 0.75 55.69 -36.72
C GLY A 1094 0.24 55.07 -38.02
N ALA A 1095 1.01 54.14 -38.58
CA ALA A 1095 0.67 53.35 -39.75
C ALA A 1095 1.45 52.01 -39.73
N SER A 1096 1.22 51.19 -40.76
CA SER A 1096 2.02 50.03 -41.20
C SER A 1096 3.54 50.15 -40.95
N GLY A 1097 4.29 49.06 -40.73
CA GLY A 1097 3.94 47.64 -40.87
C GLY A 1097 5.12 46.84 -41.46
N ASP A 1098 4.93 45.52 -41.58
CA ASP A 1098 5.72 44.57 -42.39
C ASP A 1098 7.23 44.34 -42.14
N VAL A 1099 7.50 43.05 -41.88
CA VAL A 1099 8.52 42.20 -42.53
C VAL A 1099 9.96 42.10 -41.93
N ASP A 1100 10.41 40.83 -41.96
CA ASP A 1100 11.75 40.28 -41.76
C ASP A 1100 12.48 40.37 -40.39
N GLY A 1101 13.35 39.40 -40.06
CA GLY A 1101 13.58 38.17 -40.83
C GLY A 1101 14.85 37.36 -40.52
N ARG A 1102 14.82 36.58 -39.43
CA ARG A 1102 15.69 35.40 -39.16
C ARG A 1102 17.19 35.63 -38.83
N ASN A 1103 17.66 34.68 -38.02
CA ASN A 1103 19.00 34.01 -38.00
C ASN A 1103 20.04 34.39 -36.94
N ALA A 1104 20.83 33.34 -36.60
CA ALA A 1104 21.99 33.24 -35.71
C ALA A 1104 21.75 33.67 -34.24
N ILE A 1105 21.86 32.82 -33.20
CA ILE A 1105 22.74 31.68 -32.88
C ILE A 1105 24.15 32.12 -32.45
N ASP A 1106 24.40 31.86 -31.16
CA ASP A 1106 25.65 31.60 -30.44
C ASP A 1106 26.58 32.70 -29.88
N ASN A 1107 26.94 32.41 -28.61
CA ASN A 1107 28.18 32.68 -27.90
C ASN A 1107 28.55 34.10 -27.43
N HIS A 1108 28.26 34.33 -26.14
CA HIS A 1108 29.26 34.63 -25.11
C HIS A 1108 30.35 35.67 -25.48
N LYS A 1109 30.30 36.88 -24.92
CA LYS A 1109 30.83 37.12 -23.55
C LYS A 1109 30.51 38.50 -22.96
N ASP A 1110 30.90 38.63 -21.68
CA ASP A 1110 31.23 39.83 -20.90
C ASP A 1110 30.12 40.74 -20.32
N ILE A 1111 30.53 41.43 -19.24
CA ILE A 1111 29.86 42.45 -18.42
C ILE A 1111 28.70 41.96 -17.52
N ALA A 1112 29.02 41.83 -16.23
CA ALA A 1112 28.08 41.78 -15.10
C ALA A 1112 27.91 43.18 -14.47
N PRO A 1113 27.11 43.34 -13.40
CA PRO A 1113 25.69 42.99 -13.28
C PRO A 1113 24.83 44.25 -13.03
N ARG A 1114 23.50 44.14 -13.21
CA ARG A 1114 22.50 45.02 -12.60
C ARG A 1114 21.25 44.22 -12.23
#